data_AF-A0A7X7F9Y6-F1
#
_entry.id   AF-A0A7X7F9Y6-F1
#
_cell.length_a   1.000
_cell.length_b   1.000
_cell.length_c   1.000
_cell.angle_alpha   90.00
_cell.angle_beta   90.00
_cell.angle_gamma   90.00
#
_symmetry.space_group_name_H-M   'P 1'
#
loop_
_entity.id
_entity.type
_entity.pdbx_description
1 polymer ?
#
loop_
_entity_poly.entity_id
_entity_poly.type
_entity_poly.pdbx_seq_one_letter_code
_entity_poly.pdbx_strand_id
1 'polypeptide(L)'
;MKSRKLPKFASPEALEEFRASLAAPSKSAKAAPPRHVLVCFGGSCLASGAQAVRDALRDALERHGLADGVALVETGCMGPCVIGPVVLIGEDRTFYQGVKAEDAEAIVAEHLVGGKIVERLLVHDASGRTPYPCRDSLDFFRRQTQIVLRNCGWINPERIEDALARGAYAALAKALTSMKPADVVEEMKTSGLRGRGGAGFPTWLKWKLASEAGDGQRYVLCNADEGDPGAYMDRSVLEGDPHSVVEGMAIAAYAVGATQGYVYVRAEYPLAVERLGKAIEQARACGLLGKKVLGTAFAFDLEIRMGSGAFVCGEETALIASIEGRRGEPRPRPPFPAQKGLWGRPTVLNNVETYANVAAIIEKGGAWYASMGTGKSKGTKVFALAGAVRNTGLVEVPIGTPLGEVIYDIGGGIRNNKHFKAAQMGGPSGGCIPREHLATPLDYEPLAELGAIMGSGGLIVMDEDTCMVDVARFFIEFVQEESCGKCAPCRVGTRRMLEILERICAGQGEEGDVERLVELGEFIKTSSLCGLGQTAPNPVLSTIRHFRHEYEEHIRDCHCRAGVCAGLVRAPCLSACPAGVDVPGFVSLVGDKRYAEALRLHREKNPFASVCARVCFHTCEDKCRRATLDESVAIRAVKRFMVDQEVTIQVPEVRENERNAARKVAIVGAGPAGLSCAYFLARMGYKPDVFESAPRPGGMLVQAIPAYRLPREELAREVRMVERLGVNIETGRTLGRDFTLGDLKDRGYEAAFLAIGAALGVPLDLPGADAQGVDEAMTFLRQYNIRGSVPVGRNVAVIGGGNAAIDAARTAIRLGAESVTVLYRRTREEMPAYAEEIEEALQEGVKLRTLVNPESFEVKGGKVVGVVCHPMKLGEFDRSGRR
;
A
#
# COMPACT_ATOMS: atom_id res chain seq x y z
N MET A 1 -3.08 12.56 -41.92
CA MET A 1 -1.88 13.39 -42.21
C MET A 1 -0.93 12.60 -43.11
N LYS A 2 -0.49 13.18 -44.24
CA LYS A 2 0.50 12.56 -45.16
C LYS A 2 1.84 12.42 -44.43
N SER A 3 2.46 11.25 -44.49
CA SER A 3 3.81 10.96 -43.96
C SER A 3 4.80 12.01 -44.46
N ARG A 4 5.23 12.91 -43.56
CA ARG A 4 6.33 13.83 -43.82
C ARG A 4 7.58 12.96 -43.81
N LYS A 5 8.34 12.93 -44.91
CA LYS A 5 9.56 12.14 -45.00
C LYS A 5 10.54 12.63 -43.92
N LEU A 6 10.92 11.76 -42.99
CA LEU A 6 11.82 12.10 -41.89
C LEU A 6 13.15 12.62 -42.46
N PRO A 7 13.65 13.78 -42.00
CA PRO A 7 14.94 14.30 -42.46
C PRO A 7 16.08 13.44 -41.90
N LYS A 8 17.08 13.18 -42.74
CA LYS A 8 18.34 12.57 -42.31
C LYS A 8 19.30 13.69 -41.91
N PHE A 9 19.65 13.77 -40.64
CA PHE A 9 20.54 14.80 -40.12
C PHE A 9 21.99 14.50 -40.52
N ALA A 10 22.59 15.43 -41.26
CA ALA A 10 23.97 15.31 -41.73
C ALA A 10 25.00 15.90 -40.76
N SER A 11 24.54 16.64 -39.74
CA SER A 11 25.37 17.18 -38.66
C SER A 11 24.54 17.40 -37.38
N PRO A 12 25.20 17.55 -36.21
CA PRO A 12 24.54 17.94 -34.97
C PRO A 12 23.82 19.29 -35.06
N GLU A 13 24.35 20.26 -35.81
CA GLU A 13 23.73 21.58 -36.02
C GLU A 13 22.41 21.45 -36.78
N ALA A 14 22.36 20.59 -37.80
CA ALA A 14 21.12 20.34 -38.56
C ALA A 14 20.01 19.71 -37.69
N LEU A 15 20.37 18.90 -36.69
CA LEU A 15 19.43 18.38 -35.70
C LEU A 15 18.89 19.49 -34.81
N GLU A 16 19.76 20.36 -34.29
CA GLU A 16 19.37 21.49 -33.43
C GLU A 16 18.48 22.49 -34.18
N GLU A 17 18.81 22.83 -35.43
CA GLU A 17 17.98 23.69 -36.28
C GLU A 17 16.57 23.10 -36.49
N PHE A 18 16.50 21.79 -36.76
CA PHE A 18 15.22 21.11 -36.92
C PHE A 18 14.41 21.10 -35.62
N ARG A 19 15.06 20.82 -34.48
CA ARG A 19 14.41 20.86 -33.15
C ARG A 19 13.89 22.26 -32.82
N ALA A 20 14.68 23.29 -33.07
CA ALA A 20 14.25 24.68 -32.93
C ALA A 20 13.05 25.00 -33.84
N SER A 21 12.99 24.43 -35.05
CA SER A 21 11.85 24.60 -35.96
C SER A 21 10.57 23.92 -35.47
N LEU A 22 10.67 22.83 -34.70
CA LEU A 22 9.53 22.17 -34.07
C LEU A 22 9.01 22.94 -32.85
N ALA A 23 9.90 23.64 -32.14
CA ALA A 23 9.56 24.47 -30.99
C ALA A 23 9.02 25.85 -31.39
N ALA A 24 9.32 26.34 -32.60
CA ALA A 24 8.89 27.65 -33.06
C ALA A 24 7.38 27.68 -33.37
N PRO A 25 6.61 28.68 -32.88
CA PRO A 25 5.22 28.84 -33.27
C PRO A 25 5.14 29.07 -34.79
N SER A 26 4.22 28.37 -35.46
CA SER A 26 4.08 28.41 -36.93
C SER A 26 4.04 29.85 -37.45
N LYS A 27 4.95 30.17 -38.39
CA LYS A 27 5.00 31.46 -39.07
C LYS A 27 3.84 31.68 -40.07
N SER A 28 2.96 30.69 -40.29
CA SER A 28 1.76 30.86 -41.12
C SER A 28 0.58 31.35 -40.27
N ALA A 29 0.20 32.60 -40.52
CA ALA A 29 -0.76 33.41 -39.78
C ALA A 29 -2.16 32.79 -39.51
N LYS A 30 -2.74 33.23 -38.37
CA LYS A 30 -4.16 33.35 -37.96
C LYS A 30 -4.85 32.26 -37.13
N ALA A 31 -4.31 31.07 -36.91
CA ALA A 31 -4.92 30.10 -35.99
C ALA A 31 -4.28 30.19 -34.58
N ALA A 32 -5.09 30.14 -33.53
CA ALA A 32 -4.60 29.85 -32.18
C ALA A 32 -3.78 28.54 -32.21
N PRO A 33 -2.78 28.37 -31.33
CA PRO A 33 -2.05 27.09 -31.26
C PRO A 33 -3.05 25.93 -31.13
N PRO A 34 -2.84 24.80 -31.83
CA PRO A 34 -3.77 23.70 -31.78
C PRO A 34 -3.90 23.21 -30.34
N ARG A 35 -5.13 23.01 -29.87
CA ARG A 35 -5.36 22.47 -28.53
C ARG A 35 -5.00 20.98 -28.51
N HIS A 36 -4.47 20.45 -27.41
CA HIS A 36 -4.07 19.06 -27.33
C HIS A 36 -5.01 18.27 -26.44
N VAL A 37 -5.54 17.17 -26.97
CA VAL A 37 -6.25 16.16 -26.21
C VAL A 37 -5.36 14.93 -26.16
N LEU A 38 -4.76 14.69 -25.00
CA LEU A 38 -3.83 13.59 -24.76
C LEU A 38 -4.61 12.42 -24.16
N VAL A 39 -4.62 11.27 -24.85
CA VAL A 39 -5.29 10.05 -24.37
C VAL A 39 -4.23 9.03 -23.99
N CYS A 40 -4.31 8.50 -22.76
CA CYS A 40 -3.35 7.52 -22.29
C CYS A 40 -3.53 6.17 -22.99
N PHE A 41 -2.51 5.76 -23.74
CA PHE A 41 -2.38 4.46 -24.42
C PHE A 41 -1.27 3.62 -23.77
N GLY A 42 -1.16 3.71 -22.44
CA GLY A 42 -0.41 2.73 -21.63
C GLY A 42 -1.21 1.44 -21.44
N GLY A 43 -0.51 0.34 -21.14
CA GLY A 43 -1.11 -1.00 -21.02
C GLY A 43 -2.42 -1.08 -20.22
N SER A 44 -2.49 -0.43 -19.05
CA SER A 44 -3.70 -0.45 -18.20
C SER A 44 -4.88 0.30 -18.84
N CYS A 45 -4.65 1.49 -19.41
CA CYS A 45 -5.73 2.25 -20.05
C CYS A 45 -6.23 1.58 -21.34
N LEU A 46 -5.33 0.94 -22.08
CA LEU A 46 -5.70 0.10 -23.23
C LEU A 46 -6.63 -1.04 -22.79
N ALA A 47 -6.28 -1.76 -21.72
CA ALA A 47 -7.12 -2.81 -21.15
C ALA A 47 -8.47 -2.28 -20.63
N SER A 48 -8.53 -1.04 -20.15
CA SER A 48 -9.76 -0.37 -19.70
C SER A 48 -10.59 0.29 -20.81
N GLY A 49 -10.22 0.14 -22.09
CA GLY A 49 -11.03 0.64 -23.21
C GLY A 49 -10.61 2.00 -23.79
N ALA A 50 -9.35 2.42 -23.64
CA ALA A 50 -8.86 3.69 -24.20
C ALA A 50 -9.08 3.85 -25.71
N GLN A 51 -9.10 2.76 -26.48
CA GLN A 51 -9.38 2.80 -27.92
C GLN A 51 -10.78 3.35 -28.22
N ALA A 52 -11.80 2.87 -27.50
CA ALA A 52 -13.17 3.33 -27.67
C ALA A 52 -13.32 4.81 -27.27
N VAL A 53 -12.63 5.24 -26.22
CA VAL A 53 -12.58 6.66 -25.80
C VAL A 53 -11.94 7.54 -26.87
N ARG A 54 -10.79 7.12 -27.43
CA ARG A 54 -10.09 7.83 -28.50
C ARG A 54 -10.97 7.96 -29.74
N ASP A 55 -11.66 6.89 -30.13
CA ASP A 55 -12.55 6.89 -31.29
C ASP A 55 -13.74 7.84 -31.07
N ALA A 56 -14.38 7.77 -29.91
CA ALA A 56 -15.49 8.67 -29.57
C ALA A 56 -15.07 10.15 -29.49
N LEU A 57 -13.88 10.44 -28.95
CA LEU A 57 -13.32 11.80 -28.93
C LEU A 57 -13.06 12.33 -30.33
N ARG A 58 -12.50 11.50 -31.23
CA ARG A 58 -12.29 11.88 -32.63
C ARG A 58 -13.60 12.21 -33.32
N ASP A 59 -14.61 11.35 -33.19
CA ASP A 59 -15.92 11.53 -33.82
C ASP A 59 -16.65 12.77 -33.25
N ALA A 60 -16.47 13.06 -31.95
CA ALA A 60 -16.98 14.29 -31.34
C ALA A 60 -16.25 15.54 -31.85
N LEU A 61 -14.91 15.50 -31.96
CA LEU A 61 -14.12 16.62 -32.52
C LEU A 61 -14.51 16.92 -33.98
N GLU A 62 -14.78 15.89 -34.78
CA GLU A 62 -15.26 16.05 -36.15
C GLU A 62 -16.65 16.70 -36.20
N ARG A 63 -17.60 16.22 -35.38
CA ARG A 63 -18.97 16.80 -35.32
C ARG A 63 -19.00 18.26 -34.89
N HIS A 64 -18.09 18.67 -34.01
CA HIS A 64 -17.97 20.07 -33.55
C HIS A 64 -17.03 20.93 -34.41
N GLY A 65 -16.53 20.42 -35.54
CA GLY A 65 -15.67 21.17 -36.46
C GLY A 65 -14.30 21.52 -35.88
N LEU A 66 -13.83 20.77 -34.88
CA LEU A 66 -12.58 20.99 -34.17
C LEU A 66 -11.42 20.09 -34.63
N ALA A 67 -11.66 19.18 -35.58
CA ALA A 67 -10.66 18.21 -36.05
C ALA A 67 -9.34 18.83 -36.55
N ASP A 68 -9.40 20.00 -37.18
CA ASP A 68 -8.20 20.71 -37.68
C ASP A 68 -7.55 21.64 -36.62
N GLY A 69 -8.27 21.94 -35.53
CA GLY A 69 -7.84 22.86 -34.46
C GLY A 69 -7.42 22.16 -33.17
N VAL A 70 -7.70 20.86 -33.03
CA VAL A 70 -7.41 20.07 -31.82
C VAL A 70 -6.63 18.82 -32.21
N ALA A 71 -5.40 18.71 -31.73
CA ALA A 71 -4.58 17.52 -31.90
C ALA A 71 -4.97 16.45 -30.87
N LEU A 72 -5.55 15.35 -31.36
CA LEU A 72 -5.76 14.14 -30.56
C LEU A 72 -4.49 13.29 -30.58
N VAL A 73 -3.86 13.12 -29.42
CA VAL A 73 -2.53 12.50 -29.29
C VAL A 73 -2.64 11.25 -28.40
N GLU A 74 -2.20 10.12 -28.94
CA GLU A 74 -2.09 8.85 -28.22
C GLU A 74 -0.76 8.82 -27.47
N THR A 75 -0.79 8.88 -26.14
CA THR A 75 0.42 8.99 -25.32
C THR A 75 0.81 7.67 -24.65
N GLY A 76 2.01 7.61 -24.08
CA GLY A 76 2.36 6.58 -23.10
C GLY A 76 1.57 6.67 -21.78
N CYS A 77 1.96 5.85 -20.81
CA CYS A 77 1.41 5.85 -19.45
C CYS A 77 1.53 7.24 -18.80
N MET A 78 0.45 7.73 -18.17
CA MET A 78 0.41 9.03 -17.49
C MET A 78 0.70 8.95 -15.97
N GLY A 79 0.90 7.76 -15.41
CA GLY A 79 1.23 7.57 -13.99
C GLY A 79 0.11 6.87 -13.20
N PRO A 80 -1.01 7.54 -12.87
CA PRO A 80 -2.11 6.93 -12.13
C PRO A 80 -2.81 5.83 -12.95
N CYS A 81 -2.86 4.62 -12.41
CA CYS A 81 -3.43 3.45 -13.07
C CYS A 81 -4.75 2.95 -12.43
N VAL A 82 -5.25 3.64 -11.39
CA VAL A 82 -6.42 3.17 -10.60
C VAL A 82 -7.72 3.23 -11.39
N ILE A 83 -7.99 4.38 -12.01
CA ILE A 83 -9.26 4.68 -12.68
C ILE A 83 -8.95 5.14 -14.11
N GLY A 84 -8.55 4.19 -14.96
CA GLY A 84 -8.40 4.42 -16.41
C GLY A 84 -9.71 4.14 -17.16
N PRO A 85 -9.84 4.55 -18.43
CA PRO A 85 -8.91 5.40 -19.19
C PRO A 85 -8.80 6.84 -18.66
N VAL A 86 -7.65 7.47 -18.88
CA VAL A 86 -7.39 8.87 -18.49
C VAL A 86 -7.15 9.76 -19.72
N VAL A 87 -7.61 11.00 -19.63
CA VAL A 87 -7.49 12.02 -20.69
C VAL A 87 -6.97 13.32 -20.08
N LEU A 88 -5.97 13.93 -20.72
CA LEU A 88 -5.39 15.21 -20.32
C LEU A 88 -5.61 16.26 -21.41
N ILE A 89 -6.16 17.41 -21.02
CA ILE A 89 -6.24 18.58 -21.90
C ILE A 89 -4.95 19.38 -21.72
N GLY A 90 -4.17 19.54 -22.80
CA GLY A 90 -2.79 20.02 -22.71
C GLY A 90 -2.66 21.46 -22.22
N GLU A 91 -3.56 22.34 -22.64
CA GLU A 91 -3.44 23.79 -22.45
C GLU A 91 -3.75 24.23 -21.02
N ASP A 92 -4.84 23.72 -20.44
CA ASP A 92 -5.25 24.02 -19.06
C ASP A 92 -4.85 22.93 -18.06
N ARG A 93 -4.26 21.83 -18.56
CA ARG A 93 -3.82 20.68 -17.77
C ARG A 93 -4.95 20.00 -17.00
N THR A 94 -6.18 20.06 -17.49
CA THR A 94 -7.31 19.34 -16.91
C THR A 94 -7.11 17.83 -17.06
N PHE A 95 -7.16 17.10 -15.93
CA PHE A 95 -6.91 15.67 -15.89
C PHE A 95 -8.22 14.92 -15.57
N TYR A 96 -8.75 14.22 -16.58
CA TYR A 96 -9.94 13.40 -16.47
C TYR A 96 -9.58 11.93 -16.24
N GLN A 97 -10.30 11.27 -15.33
CA GLN A 97 -10.14 9.85 -15.00
C GLN A 97 -11.46 9.08 -15.14
N GLY A 98 -11.37 7.77 -15.38
CA GLY A 98 -12.54 6.91 -15.57
C GLY A 98 -13.38 7.29 -16.79
N VAL A 99 -12.75 7.85 -17.82
CA VAL A 99 -13.43 8.36 -19.01
C VAL A 99 -13.98 7.19 -19.82
N LYS A 100 -15.27 7.22 -20.12
CA LYS A 100 -15.94 6.27 -21.02
C LYS A 100 -16.17 6.89 -22.39
N ALA A 101 -16.48 6.07 -23.39
CA ALA A 101 -16.79 6.55 -24.74
C ALA A 101 -17.97 7.55 -24.75
N GLU A 102 -18.98 7.33 -23.90
CA GLU A 102 -20.14 8.23 -23.72
C GLU A 102 -19.78 9.62 -23.16
N ASP A 103 -18.63 9.75 -22.49
CA ASP A 103 -18.18 11.02 -21.91
C ASP A 103 -17.52 11.95 -22.95
N ALA A 104 -17.12 11.42 -24.10
CA ALA A 104 -16.39 12.16 -25.13
C ALA A 104 -17.17 13.39 -25.62
N GLU A 105 -18.48 13.26 -25.79
CA GLU A 105 -19.35 14.37 -26.21
C GLU A 105 -19.32 15.51 -25.19
N ALA A 106 -19.41 15.21 -23.90
CA ALA A 106 -19.39 16.21 -22.84
C ALA A 106 -18.02 16.91 -22.77
N ILE A 107 -16.92 16.17 -22.90
CA ILE A 107 -15.57 16.74 -22.92
C ILE A 107 -15.41 17.71 -24.12
N VAL A 108 -15.85 17.32 -25.31
CA VAL A 108 -15.71 18.19 -26.49
C VAL A 108 -16.67 19.38 -26.42
N ALA A 109 -17.96 19.15 -26.18
CA ALA A 109 -18.99 20.20 -26.23
C ALA A 109 -18.93 21.15 -25.03
N GLU A 110 -18.85 20.63 -23.80
CA GLU A 110 -18.86 21.48 -22.61
C GLU A 110 -17.49 22.13 -22.38
N HIS A 111 -16.40 21.35 -22.46
CA HIS A 111 -15.07 21.84 -22.09
C HIS A 111 -14.33 22.47 -23.28
N LEU A 112 -14.15 21.77 -24.40
CA LEU A 112 -13.39 22.33 -25.52
C LEU A 112 -14.16 23.45 -26.24
N VAL A 113 -15.46 23.30 -26.50
CA VAL A 113 -16.26 24.35 -27.14
C VAL A 113 -16.73 25.38 -26.11
N GLY A 114 -17.35 24.92 -25.01
CA GLY A 114 -17.98 25.79 -24.02
C GLY A 114 -17.07 26.37 -22.93
N GLY A 115 -15.84 25.87 -22.76
CA GLY A 115 -14.90 26.30 -21.72
C GLY A 115 -15.26 25.84 -20.30
N LYS A 116 -16.26 24.97 -20.15
CA LYS A 116 -16.73 24.45 -18.86
C LYS A 116 -16.18 23.05 -18.60
N ILE A 117 -15.39 22.90 -17.55
CA ILE A 117 -14.80 21.61 -17.15
C ILE A 117 -15.88 20.64 -16.69
N VAL A 118 -15.74 19.37 -17.06
CA VAL A 118 -16.66 18.29 -16.68
C VAL A 118 -16.30 17.77 -15.28
N GLU A 119 -16.77 18.46 -14.23
CA GLU A 119 -16.35 18.22 -12.84
C GLU A 119 -16.50 16.77 -12.35
N ARG A 120 -17.54 16.05 -12.79
CA ARG A 120 -17.77 14.64 -12.41
C ARG A 120 -16.65 13.69 -12.85
N LEU A 121 -15.82 14.08 -13.82
CA LEU A 121 -14.68 13.30 -14.32
C LEU A 121 -13.34 13.70 -13.68
N LEU A 122 -13.35 14.71 -12.81
CA LEU A 122 -12.15 15.17 -12.13
C LEU A 122 -11.80 14.25 -10.95
N VAL A 123 -10.50 14.22 -10.64
CA VAL A 123 -10.02 13.62 -9.40
C VAL A 123 -10.43 14.51 -8.23
N HIS A 124 -10.85 13.88 -7.14
CA HIS A 124 -11.23 14.58 -5.90
C HIS A 124 -10.18 14.34 -4.82
N ASP A 125 -10.11 15.26 -3.85
CA ASP A 125 -9.28 15.12 -2.66
C ASP A 125 -9.59 13.87 -1.84
N ALA A 126 -8.77 13.58 -0.83
CA ALA A 126 -8.96 12.40 0.04
C ALA A 126 -10.33 12.38 0.76
N SER A 127 -11.02 13.52 0.85
CA SER A 127 -12.35 13.64 1.44
C SER A 127 -13.49 13.41 0.43
N GLY A 128 -13.16 13.29 -0.85
CA GLY A 128 -14.10 13.11 -1.96
C GLY A 128 -14.93 14.34 -2.29
N ARG A 129 -14.64 15.50 -1.69
CA ARG A 129 -15.52 16.69 -1.74
C ARG A 129 -14.98 17.80 -2.62
N THR A 130 -13.67 17.94 -2.73
CA THR A 130 -13.06 19.02 -3.51
C THR A 130 -12.41 18.45 -4.76
N PRO A 131 -12.83 18.83 -5.98
CA PRO A 131 -12.14 18.43 -7.18
C PRO A 131 -10.82 19.18 -7.32
N TYR A 132 -9.79 18.51 -7.84
CA TYR A 132 -8.53 19.18 -8.19
C TYR A 132 -8.69 19.91 -9.52
N PRO A 133 -8.31 21.20 -9.61
CA PRO A 133 -8.55 22.01 -10.80
C PRO A 133 -7.69 21.59 -11.99
N CYS A 134 -6.49 21.03 -11.75
CA CYS A 134 -5.58 20.62 -12.82
C CYS A 134 -4.59 19.54 -12.34
N ARG A 135 -3.93 18.89 -13.30
CA ARG A 135 -2.95 17.83 -13.08
C ARG A 135 -1.89 18.20 -12.02
N ASP A 136 -1.35 19.41 -12.09
CA ASP A 136 -0.22 19.82 -11.26
C ASP A 136 -0.61 20.08 -9.79
N SER A 137 -1.91 20.25 -9.53
CA SER A 137 -2.46 20.40 -8.18
C SER A 137 -2.74 19.06 -7.50
N LEU A 138 -2.80 17.95 -8.26
CA LEU A 138 -3.02 16.61 -7.73
C LEU A 138 -1.86 16.21 -6.82
N ASP A 139 -2.18 15.74 -5.61
CA ASP A 139 -1.17 15.27 -4.65
C ASP A 139 -0.29 14.16 -5.23
N PHE A 140 -0.86 13.32 -6.11
CA PHE A 140 -0.13 12.28 -6.84
C PHE A 140 1.03 12.84 -7.68
N PHE A 141 0.86 13.98 -8.35
CA PHE A 141 1.91 14.55 -9.23
C PHE A 141 2.76 15.60 -8.53
N ARG A 142 2.16 16.42 -7.66
CA ARG A 142 2.81 17.59 -7.06
C ARG A 142 4.08 17.25 -6.27
N ARG A 143 4.15 16.06 -5.70
CA ARG A 143 5.29 15.59 -4.89
C ARG A 143 6.31 14.75 -5.65
N GLN A 144 6.10 14.55 -6.96
CA GLN A 144 7.04 13.79 -7.80
C GLN A 144 8.10 14.69 -8.43
N THR A 145 9.29 14.13 -8.64
CA THR A 145 10.37 14.74 -9.42
C THR A 145 10.62 13.88 -10.66
N GLN A 146 9.95 14.18 -11.77
CA GLN A 146 9.98 13.35 -12.97
C GLN A 146 11.19 13.67 -13.85
N ILE A 147 12.22 12.81 -13.82
CA ILE A 147 13.39 12.85 -14.71
C ILE A 147 13.27 11.74 -15.75
N VAL A 148 13.11 10.49 -15.31
CA VAL A 148 12.94 9.33 -16.18
C VAL A 148 11.60 9.41 -16.91
N LEU A 149 10.53 9.79 -16.19
CA LEU A 149 9.17 9.83 -16.73
C LEU A 149 8.80 11.18 -17.39
N ARG A 150 9.75 12.10 -17.57
CA ARG A 150 9.52 13.50 -18.00
C ARG A 150 8.73 13.69 -19.31
N ASN A 151 8.76 12.69 -20.20
CA ASN A 151 8.06 12.70 -21.49
C ASN A 151 6.87 11.72 -21.51
N CYS A 152 6.80 10.77 -20.58
CA CYS A 152 5.69 9.83 -20.51
C CYS A 152 4.39 10.59 -20.25
N GLY A 153 3.37 10.32 -21.06
CA GLY A 153 2.08 11.01 -21.00
C GLY A 153 2.02 12.37 -21.73
N TRP A 154 3.12 12.82 -22.35
CA TRP A 154 3.19 14.11 -23.04
C TRP A 154 3.47 14.00 -24.54
N ILE A 155 4.07 12.90 -25.00
CA ILE A 155 4.41 12.67 -26.41
C ILE A 155 3.63 11.50 -26.98
N ASN A 156 3.47 11.47 -28.31
CA ASN A 156 3.20 10.24 -29.00
C ASN A 156 4.50 9.41 -29.12
N PRO A 157 4.58 8.22 -28.48
CA PRO A 157 5.81 7.42 -28.46
C PRO A 157 6.17 6.83 -29.84
N GLU A 158 5.27 6.89 -30.83
CA GLU A 158 5.50 6.41 -32.20
C GLU A 158 5.94 7.53 -33.15
N ARG A 159 6.14 8.76 -32.66
CA ARG A 159 6.55 9.91 -33.47
C ARG A 159 7.81 10.56 -32.91
N ILE A 160 8.94 10.31 -33.57
CA ILE A 160 10.23 10.91 -33.19
C ILE A 160 10.19 12.44 -33.13
N GLU A 161 9.35 13.11 -33.94
CA GLU A 161 9.25 14.57 -33.90
C GLU A 161 8.74 15.10 -32.55
N ASP A 162 7.83 14.38 -31.89
CA ASP A 162 7.31 14.77 -30.58
C ASP A 162 8.41 14.64 -29.51
N ALA A 163 9.25 13.61 -29.61
CA ALA A 163 10.41 13.43 -28.73
C ALA A 163 11.48 14.51 -28.97
N LEU A 164 11.78 14.81 -30.24
CA LEU A 164 12.73 15.86 -30.66
C LEU A 164 12.28 17.26 -30.18
N ALA A 165 10.99 17.57 -30.30
CA ALA A 165 10.40 18.82 -29.82
C ALA A 165 10.55 19.00 -28.31
N ARG A 166 10.65 17.90 -27.55
CA ARG A 166 10.91 17.88 -26.11
C ARG A 166 12.37 17.63 -25.73
N GLY A 167 13.28 17.74 -26.69
CA GLY A 167 14.71 17.74 -26.43
C GLY A 167 15.44 16.41 -26.55
N ALA A 168 14.79 15.35 -27.03
CA ALA A 168 15.49 14.10 -27.32
C ALA A 168 16.64 14.33 -28.33
N TYR A 169 17.72 13.58 -28.17
CA TYR A 169 18.96 13.62 -28.96
C TYR A 169 19.84 14.87 -28.80
N ALA A 170 19.45 15.84 -27.97
CA ALA A 170 20.28 16.99 -27.59
C ALA A 170 21.58 16.56 -26.90
N ALA A 171 21.46 15.62 -25.97
CA ALA A 171 22.57 15.16 -25.17
C ALA A 171 23.55 14.35 -26.02
N LEU A 172 23.04 13.56 -26.98
CA LEU A 172 23.88 12.88 -27.96
C LEU A 172 24.65 13.87 -28.85
N ALA A 173 23.99 14.91 -29.37
CA ALA A 173 24.63 15.96 -30.14
C ALA A 173 25.73 16.67 -29.34
N LYS A 174 25.44 17.04 -28.09
CA LYS A 174 26.40 17.64 -27.15
C LYS A 174 27.60 16.71 -26.90
N ALA A 175 27.35 15.43 -26.62
CA ALA A 175 28.39 14.45 -26.36
C ALA A 175 29.34 14.28 -27.56
N LEU A 176 28.81 14.26 -28.78
CA LEU A 176 29.61 14.06 -30.00
C LEU A 176 30.39 15.29 -30.46
N THR A 177 29.94 16.50 -30.10
CA THR A 177 30.54 17.77 -30.55
C THR A 177 31.45 18.40 -29.52
N SER A 178 31.13 18.26 -28.24
CA SER A 178 31.70 19.08 -27.17
C SER A 178 32.37 18.27 -26.06
N MET A 179 32.30 16.94 -26.11
CA MET A 179 32.85 16.06 -25.07
C MET A 179 33.75 14.99 -25.71
N LYS A 180 34.81 14.58 -25.02
CA LYS A 180 35.52 13.34 -25.32
C LYS A 180 34.83 12.17 -24.62
N PRO A 181 35.04 10.92 -25.06
CA PRO A 181 34.47 9.74 -24.37
C PRO A 181 34.79 9.69 -22.86
N ALA A 182 36.01 10.10 -22.47
CA ALA A 182 36.42 10.19 -21.07
C ALA A 182 35.65 11.27 -20.28
N ASP A 183 35.31 12.39 -20.92
CA ASP A 183 34.55 13.47 -20.27
C ASP A 183 33.13 13.00 -19.96
N VAL A 184 32.53 12.18 -20.84
CA VAL A 184 31.21 11.56 -20.59
C VAL A 184 31.27 10.65 -19.36
N VAL A 185 32.33 9.84 -19.21
CA VAL A 185 32.51 8.97 -18.03
C VAL A 185 32.68 9.80 -16.75
N GLU A 186 33.44 10.89 -16.77
CA GLU A 186 33.62 11.76 -15.61
C GLU A 186 32.34 12.55 -15.27
N GLU A 187 31.53 12.95 -16.26
CA GLU A 187 30.22 13.55 -16.02
C GLU A 187 29.27 12.56 -15.33
N MET A 188 29.23 11.31 -15.82
CA MET A 188 28.47 10.24 -15.18
C MET A 188 28.97 9.91 -13.78
N LYS A 189 30.27 10.03 -13.52
CA LYS A 189 30.85 9.88 -12.18
C LYS A 189 30.41 11.00 -11.25
N THR A 190 30.43 12.24 -11.74
CA THR A 190 29.95 13.42 -10.99
C THR A 190 28.47 13.31 -10.65
N SER A 191 27.66 12.74 -11.54
CA SER A 191 26.25 12.46 -11.27
C SER A 191 26.01 11.50 -10.10
N GLY A 192 26.96 10.60 -9.81
CA GLY A 192 26.77 9.54 -8.83
C GLY A 192 25.70 8.51 -9.20
N LEU A 193 25.32 8.39 -10.48
CA LEU A 193 24.29 7.44 -10.93
C LEU A 193 24.68 6.00 -10.59
N ARG A 194 23.86 5.37 -9.74
CA ARG A 194 23.90 3.94 -9.43
C ARG A 194 22.92 3.19 -10.35
N GLY A 195 23.29 1.98 -10.77
CA GLY A 195 22.45 1.16 -11.64
C GLY A 195 21.07 0.88 -11.02
N ARG A 196 20.01 1.08 -11.81
CA ARG A 196 18.61 1.09 -11.35
C ARG A 196 17.92 -0.28 -11.34
N GLY A 197 18.56 -1.31 -11.89
CA GLY A 197 18.05 -2.70 -11.88
C GLY A 197 18.30 -3.47 -10.57
N GLY A 198 18.41 -2.80 -9.41
CA GLY A 198 18.51 -3.46 -8.10
C GLY A 198 19.83 -3.32 -7.36
N ALA A 199 20.95 -3.79 -7.91
CA ALA A 199 22.22 -3.89 -7.17
C ALA A 199 22.90 -2.54 -6.83
N GLY A 200 22.49 -1.44 -7.48
CA GLY A 200 23.01 -0.11 -7.18
C GLY A 200 24.51 0.07 -7.46
N PHE A 201 25.10 -0.67 -8.41
CA PHE A 201 26.52 -0.53 -8.76
C PHE A 201 26.79 0.80 -9.50
N PRO A 202 27.92 1.51 -9.24
CA PRO A 202 28.22 2.77 -9.91
C PRO A 202 28.33 2.64 -11.44
N THR A 203 27.50 3.38 -12.18
CA THR A 203 27.37 3.24 -13.65
C THR A 203 28.66 3.64 -14.36
N TRP A 204 29.25 4.77 -13.95
CA TRP A 204 30.51 5.28 -14.52
C TRP A 204 31.67 4.27 -14.40
N LEU A 205 31.71 3.51 -13.31
CA LEU A 205 32.78 2.53 -13.08
C LEU A 205 32.65 1.34 -14.05
N LYS A 206 31.42 0.87 -14.32
CA LYS A 206 31.19 -0.15 -15.35
C LYS A 206 31.67 0.34 -16.72
N TRP A 207 31.36 1.60 -17.05
CA TRP A 207 31.73 2.18 -18.34
C TRP A 207 33.23 2.33 -18.48
N LYS A 208 33.89 2.84 -17.43
CA LYS A 208 35.35 2.95 -17.36
C LYS A 208 36.04 1.60 -17.54
N LEU A 209 35.60 0.58 -16.80
CA LEU A 209 36.19 -0.76 -16.89
C LEU A 209 36.05 -1.36 -18.29
N ALA A 210 34.91 -1.13 -18.97
CA ALA A 210 34.70 -1.62 -20.32
C ALA A 210 35.48 -0.81 -21.38
N SER A 211 35.64 0.51 -21.20
CA SER A 211 36.44 1.34 -22.10
C SER A 211 37.93 1.00 -22.04
N GLU A 212 38.43 0.64 -20.85
CA GLU A 212 39.83 0.27 -20.61
C GLU A 212 40.12 -1.20 -20.97
N ALA A 213 39.09 -2.01 -21.21
CA ALA A 213 39.25 -3.43 -21.49
C ALA A 213 39.61 -3.70 -22.96
N GLY A 214 40.91 -3.92 -23.22
CA GLY A 214 41.46 -4.46 -24.48
C GLY A 214 41.13 -3.66 -25.74
N ASP A 215 41.60 -4.14 -26.89
CA ASP A 215 41.31 -3.53 -28.20
C ASP A 215 40.26 -4.34 -28.98
N GLY A 216 39.44 -3.64 -29.77
CA GLY A 216 38.47 -4.23 -30.70
C GLY A 216 37.00 -3.96 -30.34
N GLN A 217 36.12 -4.87 -30.77
CA GLN A 217 34.67 -4.74 -30.64
C GLN A 217 34.24 -4.73 -29.16
N ARG A 218 33.33 -3.82 -28.82
CA ARG A 218 32.64 -3.74 -27.53
C ARG A 218 31.14 -3.69 -27.74
N TYR A 219 30.38 -4.07 -26.71
CA TYR A 219 28.92 -4.13 -26.77
C TYR A 219 28.27 -3.33 -25.65
N VAL A 220 27.11 -2.74 -25.95
CA VAL A 220 26.23 -2.09 -24.98
C VAL A 220 24.89 -2.82 -24.95
N LEU A 221 24.51 -3.33 -23.79
CA LEU A 221 23.29 -4.10 -23.58
C LEU A 221 22.34 -3.34 -22.68
N CYS A 222 21.06 -3.30 -23.07
CA CYS A 222 19.98 -2.85 -22.22
C CYS A 222 19.18 -4.05 -21.73
N ASN A 223 19.14 -4.20 -20.41
CA ASN A 223 18.30 -5.18 -19.73
C ASN A 223 16.90 -4.59 -19.52
N ALA A 224 15.95 -5.07 -20.30
CA ALA A 224 14.51 -4.80 -20.19
C ALA A 224 13.73 -6.08 -19.84
N ASP A 225 14.36 -7.02 -19.14
CA ASP A 225 13.73 -8.22 -18.58
C ASP A 225 13.15 -7.92 -17.18
N GLU A 226 12.18 -7.00 -17.15
CA GLU A 226 11.49 -6.58 -15.93
C GLU A 226 10.50 -7.67 -15.49
N GLY A 227 11.03 -8.74 -14.91
CA GLY A 227 10.27 -9.92 -14.49
C GLY A 227 9.66 -9.82 -13.09
N ASP A 228 10.01 -8.80 -12.30
CA ASP A 228 9.54 -8.67 -10.91
C ASP A 228 8.01 -8.46 -10.86
N PRO A 229 7.26 -9.27 -10.07
CA PRO A 229 5.83 -9.04 -9.88
C PRO A 229 5.56 -7.63 -9.34
N GLY A 230 4.65 -6.91 -9.97
CA GLY A 230 4.29 -5.54 -9.60
C GLY A 230 5.23 -4.45 -10.13
N ALA A 231 6.31 -4.77 -10.84
CA ALA A 231 7.17 -3.81 -11.52
C ALA A 231 6.70 -3.59 -12.98
N TYR A 232 6.66 -2.33 -13.41
CA TYR A 232 6.30 -1.92 -14.77
C TYR A 232 6.87 -0.54 -15.16
N MET A 233 7.95 -0.10 -14.50
CA MET A 233 8.60 1.17 -14.81
C MET A 233 9.34 1.10 -16.13
N ASP A 234 10.10 0.03 -16.36
CA ASP A 234 10.91 -0.14 -17.57
C ASP A 234 9.98 -0.30 -18.77
N ARG A 235 8.92 -1.11 -18.60
CA ARG A 235 7.81 -1.20 -19.54
C ARG A 235 7.28 0.16 -19.94
N SER A 236 6.97 1.00 -18.95
CA SER A 236 6.34 2.30 -19.21
C SER A 236 7.26 3.28 -19.90
N VAL A 237 8.57 3.22 -19.64
CA VAL A 237 9.57 4.01 -20.38
C VAL A 237 9.67 3.51 -21.82
N LEU A 238 9.74 2.19 -22.06
CA LEU A 238 9.82 1.65 -23.42
C LEU A 238 8.54 1.89 -24.23
N GLU A 239 7.38 1.85 -23.58
CA GLU A 239 6.09 2.13 -24.23
C GLU A 239 5.82 3.62 -24.39
N GLY A 240 6.38 4.49 -23.53
CA GLY A 240 6.02 5.91 -23.46
C GLY A 240 7.09 6.90 -23.92
N ASP A 241 8.37 6.56 -23.80
CA ASP A 241 9.51 7.36 -24.27
C ASP A 241 10.70 6.45 -24.66
N PRO A 242 10.55 5.59 -25.69
CA PRO A 242 11.63 4.69 -26.13
C PRO A 242 12.87 5.45 -26.62
N HIS A 243 12.72 6.68 -27.12
CA HIS A 243 13.82 7.49 -27.62
C HIS A 243 14.82 7.89 -26.52
N SER A 244 14.36 8.12 -25.29
CA SER A 244 15.26 8.35 -24.13
C SER A 244 16.22 7.17 -23.89
N VAL A 245 15.76 5.94 -24.09
CA VAL A 245 16.58 4.74 -23.93
C VAL A 245 17.58 4.61 -25.07
N VAL A 246 17.10 4.80 -26.31
CA VAL A 246 17.95 4.76 -27.51
C VAL A 246 19.08 5.80 -27.44
N GLU A 247 18.77 7.03 -27.04
CA GLU A 247 19.74 8.10 -26.85
C GLU A 247 20.75 7.75 -25.74
N GLY A 248 20.26 7.30 -24.57
CA GLY A 248 21.13 6.91 -23.46
C GLY A 248 22.10 5.78 -23.82
N MET A 249 21.65 4.80 -24.60
CA MET A 249 22.51 3.73 -25.11
C MET A 249 23.54 4.24 -26.12
N ALA A 250 23.17 5.16 -27.01
CA ALA A 250 24.10 5.76 -27.97
C ALA A 250 25.20 6.57 -27.27
N ILE A 251 24.86 7.33 -26.24
CA ILE A 251 25.82 8.06 -25.40
C ILE A 251 26.75 7.09 -24.67
N ALA A 252 26.21 6.02 -24.08
CA ALA A 252 27.02 5.01 -23.41
C ALA A 252 27.97 4.32 -24.40
N ALA A 253 27.50 4.00 -25.60
CA ALA A 253 28.31 3.40 -26.65
C ALA A 253 29.44 4.33 -27.12
N TYR A 254 29.17 5.64 -27.22
CA TYR A 254 30.21 6.63 -27.49
C TYR A 254 31.26 6.68 -26.37
N ALA A 255 30.84 6.69 -25.10
CA ALA A 255 31.73 6.73 -23.95
C ALA A 255 32.66 5.51 -23.87
N VAL A 256 32.15 4.31 -24.21
CA VAL A 256 32.93 3.07 -24.11
C VAL A 256 33.60 2.64 -25.42
N GLY A 257 33.27 3.28 -26.54
CA GLY A 257 33.76 2.88 -27.87
C GLY A 257 33.13 1.57 -28.37
N ALA A 258 31.83 1.38 -28.14
CA ALA A 258 31.04 0.29 -28.71
C ALA A 258 30.37 0.72 -30.01
N THR A 259 30.25 -0.21 -30.96
CA THR A 259 29.60 0.04 -32.27
C THR A 259 28.30 -0.74 -32.45
N GLN A 260 27.98 -1.65 -31.53
CA GLN A 260 26.79 -2.47 -31.57
C GLN A 260 26.18 -2.57 -30.17
N GLY A 261 24.87 -2.49 -30.08
CA GLY A 261 24.13 -2.78 -28.87
C GLY A 261 22.92 -3.68 -29.09
N TYR A 262 22.41 -4.20 -27.98
CA TYR A 262 21.24 -5.05 -27.94
C TYR A 262 20.31 -4.61 -26.81
N VAL A 263 19.01 -4.54 -27.09
CA VAL A 263 17.98 -4.38 -26.07
C VAL A 263 17.32 -5.75 -25.87
N TYR A 264 17.51 -6.34 -24.69
CA TYR A 264 16.89 -7.61 -24.35
C TYR A 264 15.54 -7.32 -23.69
N VAL A 265 14.44 -7.57 -24.41
CA VAL A 265 13.08 -7.28 -23.97
C VAL A 265 12.34 -8.59 -23.72
N ARG A 266 11.66 -8.70 -22.59
CA ARG A 266 10.85 -9.88 -22.26
C ARG A 266 9.70 -10.10 -23.26
N ALA A 267 9.33 -11.35 -23.49
CA ALA A 267 8.31 -11.72 -24.49
C ALA A 267 6.90 -11.20 -24.12
N GLU A 268 6.65 -10.96 -22.83
CA GLU A 268 5.37 -10.52 -22.29
C GLU A 268 5.07 -9.03 -22.56
N TYR A 269 6.02 -8.28 -23.15
CA TYR A 269 5.87 -6.85 -23.47
C TYR A 269 5.81 -6.58 -25.00
N PRO A 270 4.78 -7.09 -25.72
CA PRO A 270 4.71 -6.95 -27.18
C PRO A 270 4.63 -5.48 -27.63
N LEU A 271 3.89 -4.63 -26.89
CA LEU A 271 3.77 -3.20 -27.21
C LEU A 271 5.10 -2.45 -27.07
N ALA A 272 5.89 -2.80 -26.05
CA ALA A 272 7.22 -2.23 -25.85
C ALA A 272 8.17 -2.61 -26.99
N VAL A 273 8.13 -3.87 -27.44
CA VAL A 273 8.91 -4.33 -28.60
C VAL A 273 8.52 -3.58 -29.87
N GLU A 274 7.22 -3.43 -30.14
CA GLU A 274 6.71 -2.71 -31.30
C GLU A 274 7.16 -1.24 -31.31
N ARG A 275 6.90 -0.50 -30.21
CA ARG A 275 7.23 0.93 -30.11
C ARG A 275 8.73 1.18 -30.12
N LEU A 276 9.50 0.35 -29.41
CA LEU A 276 10.97 0.43 -29.45
C LEU A 276 11.51 0.13 -30.86
N GLY A 277 10.95 -0.86 -31.55
CA GLY A 277 11.31 -1.19 -32.94
C GLY A 277 11.11 0.01 -33.86
N LYS A 278 9.93 0.63 -33.80
CA LYS A 278 9.62 1.88 -34.54
C LYS A 278 10.61 2.99 -34.20
N ALA A 279 10.91 3.20 -32.91
CA ALA A 279 11.84 4.25 -32.46
C ALA A 279 13.26 4.03 -32.99
N ILE A 280 13.76 2.79 -33.00
CA ILE A 280 15.08 2.44 -33.57
C ILE A 280 15.10 2.69 -35.09
N GLU A 281 14.04 2.30 -35.81
CA GLU A 281 13.94 2.54 -37.26
C GLU A 281 13.90 4.03 -37.60
N GLN A 282 13.13 4.83 -36.85
CA GLN A 282 13.07 6.28 -37.00
C GLN A 282 14.43 6.92 -36.69
N ALA A 283 15.10 6.49 -35.62
CA ALA A 283 16.44 6.98 -35.28
C ALA A 283 17.46 6.66 -36.39
N ARG A 284 17.42 5.46 -36.98
CA ARG A 284 18.25 5.11 -38.16
C ARG A 284 17.94 5.98 -39.37
N ALA A 285 16.66 6.18 -39.67
CA ALA A 285 16.22 7.00 -40.80
C ALA A 285 16.71 8.46 -40.67
N CYS A 286 16.71 8.99 -39.45
CA CYS A 286 17.20 10.32 -39.11
C CYS A 286 18.73 10.43 -39.03
N GLY A 287 19.49 9.33 -39.11
CA GLY A 287 20.94 9.35 -38.96
C GLY A 287 21.42 9.48 -37.50
N LEU A 288 20.56 9.15 -36.53
CA LEU A 288 20.85 9.11 -35.10
C LEU A 288 21.40 7.74 -34.65
N LEU A 289 21.28 6.73 -35.51
CA LEU A 289 21.92 5.41 -35.41
C LEU A 289 22.52 5.02 -36.77
N GLY A 290 23.45 4.05 -36.77
CA GLY A 290 24.11 3.50 -37.94
C GLY A 290 25.59 3.89 -38.06
N LYS A 291 26.12 3.92 -39.30
CA LYS A 291 27.57 3.98 -39.58
C LYS A 291 28.23 5.37 -39.46
N LYS A 292 27.44 6.44 -39.36
CA LYS A 292 27.90 7.85 -39.27
C LYS A 292 26.86 8.68 -38.52
N VAL A 293 26.76 8.46 -37.22
CA VAL A 293 25.76 9.11 -36.37
C VAL A 293 25.97 10.63 -36.41
N LEU A 294 24.92 11.37 -36.78
CA LEU A 294 24.95 12.82 -37.02
C LEU A 294 26.09 13.25 -37.96
N GLY A 295 26.43 12.43 -38.95
CA GLY A 295 27.51 12.72 -39.90
C GLY A 295 28.94 12.65 -39.32
N THR A 296 29.08 12.28 -38.04
CA THR A 296 30.38 12.12 -37.37
C THR A 296 31.05 10.79 -37.72
N ALA A 297 32.28 10.57 -37.23
CA ALA A 297 32.98 9.29 -37.33
C ALA A 297 32.42 8.21 -36.40
N PHE A 298 31.54 8.56 -35.45
CA PHE A 298 30.95 7.61 -34.53
C PHE A 298 29.91 6.73 -35.24
N ALA A 299 29.98 5.42 -34.97
CA ALA A 299 29.07 4.43 -35.51
C ALA A 299 28.49 3.62 -34.36
N PHE A 300 27.16 3.51 -34.30
CA PHE A 300 26.47 2.69 -33.31
C PHE A 300 25.10 2.26 -33.83
N ASP A 301 24.79 0.97 -33.69
CA ASP A 301 23.48 0.44 -34.07
C ASP A 301 22.89 -0.47 -32.97
N LEU A 302 21.57 -0.66 -33.00
CA LEU A 302 20.80 -1.36 -31.96
C LEU A 302 19.93 -2.47 -32.54
N GLU A 303 19.96 -3.65 -31.94
CA GLU A 303 19.01 -4.73 -32.24
C GLU A 303 18.17 -5.07 -31.01
N ILE A 304 16.93 -5.49 -31.25
CA ILE A 304 16.07 -6.05 -30.19
C ILE A 304 16.29 -7.56 -30.14
N ARG A 305 16.48 -8.09 -28.93
CA ARG A 305 16.45 -9.53 -28.65
C ARG A 305 15.28 -9.81 -27.73
N MET A 306 14.37 -10.67 -28.19
CA MET A 306 13.22 -11.06 -27.38
C MET A 306 13.62 -12.21 -26.45
N GLY A 307 13.23 -12.09 -25.19
CA GLY A 307 13.38 -13.16 -24.19
C GLY A 307 12.43 -14.33 -24.47
N SER A 308 12.52 -15.36 -23.64
CA SER A 308 11.70 -16.58 -23.76
C SER A 308 10.95 -16.92 -22.48
N GLY A 309 10.60 -15.90 -21.67
CA GLY A 309 9.79 -16.03 -20.46
C GLY A 309 10.51 -16.67 -19.27
N ALA A 310 11.79 -16.34 -19.05
CA ALA A 310 12.56 -16.86 -17.92
C ALA A 310 13.08 -15.70 -17.06
N PHE A 311 12.58 -15.55 -15.84
CA PHE A 311 12.93 -14.45 -14.93
C PHE A 311 14.43 -14.38 -14.61
N VAL A 312 15.09 -15.54 -14.55
CA VAL A 312 16.54 -15.62 -14.31
C VAL A 312 17.36 -14.92 -15.39
N CYS A 313 16.82 -14.72 -16.60
CA CYS A 313 17.47 -13.95 -17.67
C CYS A 313 17.59 -12.46 -17.35
N GLY A 314 16.96 -11.95 -16.29
CA GLY A 314 17.24 -10.64 -15.74
C GLY A 314 18.62 -10.54 -15.08
N GLU A 315 19.25 -11.67 -14.74
CA GLU A 315 20.63 -11.71 -14.24
C GLU A 315 21.63 -11.44 -15.38
N GLU A 316 22.61 -10.56 -15.12
CA GLU A 316 23.54 -10.01 -16.13
C GLU A 316 24.21 -11.08 -17.02
N THR A 317 24.67 -12.19 -16.45
CA THR A 317 25.36 -13.25 -17.21
C THR A 317 24.41 -14.25 -17.85
N ALA A 318 23.24 -14.49 -17.25
CA ALA A 318 22.18 -15.28 -17.85
C ALA A 318 21.58 -14.57 -19.08
N LEU A 319 21.38 -13.26 -19.02
CA LEU A 319 20.96 -12.42 -20.13
C LEU A 319 21.91 -12.55 -21.32
N ILE A 320 23.22 -12.39 -21.06
CA ILE A 320 24.26 -12.54 -22.08
C ILE A 320 24.21 -13.95 -22.69
N ALA A 321 24.05 -14.99 -21.87
CA ALA A 321 23.93 -16.36 -22.37
C ALA A 321 22.71 -16.54 -23.28
N SER A 322 21.58 -15.90 -22.95
CA SER A 322 20.37 -15.92 -23.77
C SER A 322 20.56 -15.21 -25.10
N ILE A 323 21.23 -14.04 -25.13
CA ILE A 323 21.58 -13.35 -26.38
C ILE A 323 22.49 -14.22 -27.26
N GLU A 324 23.41 -14.98 -26.65
CA GLU A 324 24.27 -15.93 -27.36
C GLU A 324 23.54 -17.18 -27.87
N GLY A 325 22.22 -17.31 -27.66
CA GLY A 325 21.43 -18.46 -28.07
C GLY A 325 21.60 -19.68 -27.16
N ARG A 326 22.13 -19.50 -25.94
CA ARG A 326 22.32 -20.56 -24.94
C ARG A 326 21.24 -20.47 -23.85
N ARG A 327 21.11 -21.51 -23.03
CA ARG A 327 20.25 -21.47 -21.84
C ARG A 327 20.71 -20.37 -20.88
N GLY A 328 19.76 -19.61 -20.32
CA GLY A 328 19.97 -18.49 -19.41
C GLY A 328 20.47 -18.90 -18.02
N GLU A 329 21.66 -19.49 -17.95
CA GLU A 329 22.27 -19.92 -16.71
C GLU A 329 23.34 -18.93 -16.24
N PRO A 330 23.24 -18.40 -15.00
CA PRO A 330 24.27 -17.53 -14.45
C PRO A 330 25.65 -18.18 -14.40
N ARG A 331 26.69 -17.36 -14.56
CA ARG A 331 28.10 -17.76 -14.52
C ARG A 331 28.79 -17.17 -13.29
N PRO A 332 29.70 -17.92 -12.62
CA PRO A 332 30.53 -17.37 -11.57
C PRO A 332 31.35 -16.18 -12.07
N ARG A 333 31.55 -15.18 -11.20
CA ARG A 333 32.43 -14.03 -11.43
C ARG A 333 33.63 -14.16 -10.48
N PRO A 334 34.88 -13.90 -10.93
CA PRO A 334 35.32 -13.43 -12.25
C PRO A 334 35.31 -14.51 -13.37
N PRO A 335 35.36 -14.12 -14.67
CA PRO A 335 35.50 -12.75 -15.18
C PRO A 335 34.19 -11.95 -15.19
N PHE A 336 34.30 -10.62 -15.05
CA PHE A 336 33.14 -9.71 -15.12
C PHE A 336 32.77 -9.37 -16.58
N PRO A 337 31.49 -9.10 -16.89
CA PRO A 337 31.05 -8.77 -18.25
C PRO A 337 31.73 -7.56 -18.87
N ALA A 338 32.09 -6.56 -18.05
CA ALA A 338 32.85 -5.39 -18.49
C ALA A 338 34.21 -5.76 -19.11
N GLN A 339 34.78 -6.91 -18.75
CA GLN A 339 36.03 -7.43 -19.31
C GLN A 339 35.77 -8.50 -20.38
N LYS A 340 34.94 -9.49 -20.05
CA LYS A 340 34.58 -10.61 -20.93
C LYS A 340 33.10 -10.93 -20.78
N GLY A 341 32.27 -10.26 -21.58
CA GLY A 341 30.82 -10.44 -21.63
C GLY A 341 30.38 -11.15 -22.90
N LEU A 342 29.55 -10.46 -23.70
CA LEU A 342 28.94 -10.98 -24.92
C LEU A 342 30.01 -11.43 -25.93
N TRP A 343 29.97 -12.71 -26.30
CA TRP A 343 30.96 -13.36 -27.17
C TRP A 343 32.40 -13.16 -26.71
N GLY A 344 32.62 -13.07 -25.40
CA GLY A 344 33.93 -12.88 -24.78
C GLY A 344 34.51 -11.46 -24.96
N ARG A 345 33.72 -10.50 -25.45
CA ARG A 345 34.15 -9.10 -25.65
C ARG A 345 33.73 -8.21 -24.46
N PRO A 346 34.42 -7.09 -24.22
CA PRO A 346 34.02 -6.11 -23.22
C PRO A 346 32.59 -5.66 -23.46
N THR A 347 31.75 -5.77 -22.44
CA THR A 347 30.31 -5.53 -22.55
C THR A 347 29.80 -4.74 -21.37
N VAL A 348 29.15 -3.61 -21.65
CA VAL A 348 28.41 -2.85 -20.65
C VAL A 348 26.96 -3.31 -20.67
N LEU A 349 26.43 -3.68 -19.51
CA LEU A 349 25.01 -3.96 -19.32
C LEU A 349 24.44 -3.02 -18.26
N ASN A 350 23.41 -2.25 -18.65
CA ASN A 350 22.63 -1.42 -17.76
C ASN A 350 21.12 -1.65 -17.98
N ASN A 351 20.32 -1.28 -16.98
CA ASN A 351 18.86 -1.38 -17.00
C ASN A 351 18.23 -0.18 -17.75
N VAL A 352 17.00 -0.33 -18.24
CA VAL A 352 16.23 0.69 -18.98
C VAL A 352 16.21 2.04 -18.24
N GLU A 353 15.78 2.07 -16.98
CA GLU A 353 15.75 3.30 -16.18
C GLU A 353 17.15 3.95 -16.05
N THR A 354 18.21 3.14 -16.03
CA THR A 354 19.58 3.67 -16.00
C THR A 354 19.91 4.45 -17.26
N TYR A 355 19.56 3.92 -18.45
CA TYR A 355 19.78 4.61 -19.72
C TYR A 355 18.88 5.85 -19.87
N ALA A 356 17.64 5.79 -19.41
CA ALA A 356 16.70 6.91 -19.48
C ALA A 356 17.15 8.15 -18.68
N ASN A 357 18.02 7.97 -17.68
CA ASN A 357 18.65 9.06 -16.94
C ASN A 357 19.83 9.72 -17.67
N VAL A 358 20.52 9.00 -18.57
CA VAL A 358 21.79 9.45 -19.15
C VAL A 358 21.63 10.76 -19.92
N ALA A 359 20.63 10.85 -20.79
CA ALA A 359 20.41 12.05 -21.60
C ALA A 359 20.20 13.30 -20.72
N ALA A 360 19.34 13.20 -19.70
CA ALA A 360 19.08 14.31 -18.77
C ALA A 360 20.33 14.72 -17.98
N ILE A 361 21.17 13.75 -17.57
CA ILE A 361 22.43 14.01 -16.88
C ILE A 361 23.40 14.78 -17.78
N ILE A 362 23.58 14.33 -19.03
CA ILE A 362 24.51 14.99 -19.95
C ILE A 362 24.01 16.38 -20.37
N GLU A 363 22.71 16.55 -20.54
CA GLU A 363 22.12 17.84 -20.90
C GLU A 363 22.30 18.88 -19.77
N LYS A 364 21.87 18.55 -18.54
CA LYS A 364 21.80 19.48 -17.40
C LYS A 364 23.04 19.46 -16.48
N GLY A 365 23.90 18.46 -16.62
CA GLY A 365 25.11 18.25 -15.83
C GLY A 365 24.93 17.25 -14.67
N GLY A 366 26.01 16.54 -14.35
CA GLY A 366 26.10 15.58 -13.26
C GLY A 366 25.91 16.24 -11.89
N ALA A 367 26.41 17.46 -11.69
CA ALA A 367 26.20 18.21 -10.45
C ALA A 367 24.71 18.52 -10.20
N TRP A 368 23.95 18.82 -11.26
CA TRP A 368 22.49 18.98 -11.16
C TRP A 368 21.83 17.68 -10.69
N TYR A 369 22.18 16.54 -11.29
CA TYR A 369 21.63 15.25 -10.89
C TYR A 369 22.02 14.87 -9.44
N ALA A 370 23.26 15.15 -9.05
CA ALA A 370 23.79 14.87 -7.72
C ALA A 370 23.25 15.80 -6.60
N SER A 371 22.59 16.90 -6.97
CA SER A 371 21.89 17.78 -6.02
C SER A 371 20.64 17.13 -5.44
N MET A 372 20.12 16.08 -6.09
CA MET A 372 18.97 15.29 -5.64
C MET A 372 19.44 13.98 -5.00
N GLY A 373 18.61 13.44 -4.11
CA GLY A 373 18.88 12.18 -3.41
C GLY A 373 19.60 12.37 -2.08
N THR A 374 20.22 11.30 -1.56
CA THR A 374 20.96 11.30 -0.30
C THR A 374 22.45 11.57 -0.51
N GLY A 375 23.25 11.54 0.58
CA GLY A 375 24.71 11.66 0.50
C GLY A 375 25.35 10.59 -0.39
N LYS A 376 24.93 9.32 -0.26
CA LYS A 376 25.50 8.17 -0.97
C LYS A 376 24.75 7.80 -2.25
N SER A 377 23.46 8.09 -2.34
CA SER A 377 22.61 7.65 -3.44
C SER A 377 21.93 8.84 -4.10
N LYS A 378 22.39 9.17 -5.31
CA LYS A 378 22.02 10.38 -6.04
C LYS A 378 20.84 10.19 -6.99
N GLY A 379 20.17 11.30 -7.27
CA GLY A 379 19.09 11.42 -8.24
C GLY A 379 17.75 10.89 -7.77
N THR A 380 16.92 10.51 -8.74
CA THR A 380 15.56 9.99 -8.52
C THR A 380 15.50 8.47 -8.72
N LYS A 381 14.42 7.87 -8.23
CA LYS A 381 14.04 6.48 -8.46
C LYS A 381 12.55 6.43 -8.81
N VAL A 382 12.22 5.64 -9.82
CA VAL A 382 10.82 5.32 -10.14
C VAL A 382 10.37 4.14 -9.28
N PHE A 383 9.20 4.26 -8.64
CA PHE A 383 8.54 3.18 -7.92
C PHE A 383 7.23 2.80 -8.61
N ALA A 384 7.01 1.51 -8.78
CA ALA A 384 5.74 0.97 -9.24
C ALA A 384 4.89 0.64 -8.01
N LEU A 385 4.01 1.58 -7.64
CA LEU A 385 3.18 1.53 -6.45
C LEU A 385 1.91 0.69 -6.75
N ALA A 386 1.78 -0.43 -6.05
CA ALA A 386 0.72 -1.43 -6.23
C ALA A 386 0.20 -1.99 -4.90
N GLY A 387 -0.82 -2.85 -4.95
CA GLY A 387 -1.41 -3.52 -3.78
C GLY A 387 -2.54 -2.73 -3.13
N ALA A 388 -2.63 -2.76 -1.80
CA ALA A 388 -3.73 -2.22 -0.98
C ALA A 388 -3.72 -0.68 -0.84
N VAL A 389 -3.13 0.04 -1.79
CA VAL A 389 -3.01 1.51 -1.82
C VAL A 389 -4.11 2.14 -2.68
N ARG A 390 -4.60 3.33 -2.32
CA ARG A 390 -5.68 4.01 -3.05
C ARG A 390 -5.24 4.40 -4.45
N ASN A 391 -4.12 5.10 -4.56
CA ASN A 391 -3.56 5.61 -5.81
C ASN A 391 -2.39 4.76 -6.29
N THR A 392 -2.68 3.69 -7.03
CA THR A 392 -1.68 2.85 -7.72
C THR A 392 -1.16 3.54 -8.98
N GLY A 393 0.12 3.37 -9.28
CA GLY A 393 0.74 3.97 -10.45
C GLY A 393 2.26 4.04 -10.37
N LEU A 394 2.85 4.79 -11.29
CA LEU A 394 4.28 5.12 -11.23
C LEU A 394 4.52 6.41 -10.44
N VAL A 395 5.46 6.33 -9.51
CA VAL A 395 5.86 7.43 -8.63
C VAL A 395 7.36 7.64 -8.75
N GLU A 396 7.78 8.77 -9.33
CA GLU A 396 9.20 9.13 -9.39
C GLU A 396 9.55 10.17 -8.31
N VAL A 397 10.40 9.78 -7.37
CA VAL A 397 10.79 10.63 -6.24
C VAL A 397 12.32 10.66 -6.06
N PRO A 398 12.88 11.72 -5.46
CA PRO A 398 14.28 11.72 -5.03
C PRO A 398 14.58 10.52 -4.12
N ILE A 399 15.76 9.93 -4.27
CA ILE A 399 16.18 8.85 -3.37
C ILE A 399 16.26 9.38 -1.93
N GLY A 400 15.75 8.60 -0.97
CA GLY A 400 15.68 8.99 0.42
C GLY A 400 14.34 9.57 0.86
N THR A 401 13.38 9.79 -0.06
CA THR A 401 11.98 10.07 0.33
C THR A 401 11.46 8.95 1.26
N PRO A 402 10.83 9.28 2.40
CA PRO A 402 10.30 8.27 3.33
C PRO A 402 9.22 7.39 2.70
N LEU A 403 9.21 6.09 3.04
CA LEU A 403 8.21 5.14 2.56
C LEU A 403 6.76 5.63 2.80
N GLY A 404 6.51 6.17 4.00
CA GLY A 404 5.20 6.67 4.37
C GLY A 404 4.74 7.89 3.56
N GLU A 405 5.64 8.73 3.07
CA GLU A 405 5.29 9.83 2.16
C GLU A 405 4.84 9.28 0.80
N VAL A 406 5.53 8.27 0.27
CA VAL A 406 5.12 7.61 -0.98
C VAL A 406 3.76 6.95 -0.85
N ILE A 407 3.47 6.27 0.27
CA ILE A 407 2.21 5.55 0.46
C ILE A 407 1.05 6.50 0.79
N TYR A 408 1.22 7.41 1.74
CA TYR A 408 0.11 8.22 2.26
C TYR A 408 -0.06 9.55 1.55
N ASP A 409 1.04 10.24 1.20
CA ASP A 409 0.93 11.56 0.56
C ASP A 409 0.77 11.45 -0.95
N ILE A 410 1.48 10.53 -1.60
CA ILE A 410 1.38 10.31 -3.05
C ILE A 410 0.32 9.25 -3.36
N GLY A 411 0.40 8.10 -2.68
CA GLY A 411 -0.51 6.97 -2.83
C GLY A 411 -1.90 7.18 -2.22
N GLY A 412 -2.13 8.27 -1.47
CA GLY A 412 -3.43 8.58 -0.85
C GLY A 412 -3.80 7.65 0.32
N GLY A 413 -2.87 6.83 0.81
CA GLY A 413 -3.07 5.90 1.92
C GLY A 413 -3.66 4.55 1.49
N ILE A 414 -4.14 3.79 2.47
CA ILE A 414 -4.64 2.43 2.28
C ILE A 414 -6.10 2.45 1.83
N ARG A 415 -6.47 1.50 0.96
CA ARG A 415 -7.84 1.31 0.49
C ARG A 415 -8.78 1.08 1.68
N ASN A 416 -10.01 1.59 1.56
CA ASN A 416 -11.06 1.44 2.57
C ASN A 416 -10.67 1.91 3.99
N ASN A 417 -9.69 2.82 4.12
CA ASN A 417 -9.17 3.29 5.41
C ASN A 417 -8.58 2.20 6.32
N LYS A 418 -8.20 1.04 5.75
CA LYS A 418 -7.57 -0.04 6.52
C LYS A 418 -6.19 0.34 7.04
N HIS A 419 -5.68 -0.45 7.98
CA HIS A 419 -4.34 -0.24 8.51
C HIS A 419 -3.26 -0.78 7.58
N PHE A 420 -2.18 -0.01 7.42
CA PHE A 420 -0.96 -0.48 6.76
C PHE A 420 -0.31 -1.57 7.62
N LYS A 421 0.02 -2.69 6.99
CA LYS A 421 0.71 -3.81 7.64
C LYS A 421 2.19 -3.86 7.26
N ALA A 422 2.45 -3.91 5.97
CA ALA A 422 3.80 -3.99 5.42
C ALA A 422 3.85 -3.53 3.97
N ALA A 423 5.05 -3.22 3.49
CA ALA A 423 5.34 -3.04 2.07
C ALA A 423 6.42 -4.04 1.64
N GLN A 424 6.14 -4.80 0.58
CA GLN A 424 7.15 -5.66 -0.05
C GLN A 424 7.93 -4.80 -1.05
N MET A 425 9.25 -4.79 -0.91
CA MET A 425 10.16 -4.08 -1.80
C MET A 425 11.29 -4.99 -2.26
N GLY A 426 11.65 -4.86 -3.54
CA GLY A 426 12.72 -5.66 -4.14
C GLY A 426 12.26 -6.84 -4.99
N GLY A 427 11.00 -6.83 -5.41
CA GLY A 427 10.40 -7.92 -6.17
C GLY A 427 10.22 -9.20 -5.32
N PRO A 428 10.22 -10.37 -5.96
CA PRO A 428 9.89 -11.64 -5.29
C PRO A 428 11.01 -12.13 -4.36
N SER A 429 12.24 -11.66 -4.57
CA SER A 429 13.39 -11.93 -3.69
C SER A 429 13.68 -10.78 -2.71
N GLY A 430 12.75 -9.82 -2.63
CA GLY A 430 12.77 -8.69 -1.72
C GLY A 430 12.35 -9.03 -0.30
N GLY A 431 12.24 -8.00 0.55
CA GLY A 431 11.80 -8.15 1.95
C GLY A 431 10.60 -7.26 2.27
N CYS A 432 9.96 -7.58 3.40
CA CYS A 432 8.82 -6.83 3.93
C CYS A 432 9.27 -5.75 4.92
N ILE A 433 8.84 -4.51 4.69
CA ILE A 433 9.04 -3.37 5.59
C ILE A 433 7.75 -3.18 6.41
N PRO A 434 7.75 -3.44 7.72
CA PRO A 434 6.56 -3.35 8.56
C PRO A 434 6.21 -1.91 8.93
N ARG A 435 5.02 -1.72 9.52
CA ARG A 435 4.47 -0.41 9.89
C ARG A 435 5.39 0.44 10.78
N GLU A 436 6.19 -0.16 11.65
CA GLU A 436 7.10 0.57 12.55
C GLU A 436 8.24 1.29 11.79
N HIS A 437 8.41 0.97 10.51
CA HIS A 437 9.48 1.49 9.65
C HIS A 437 8.94 2.34 8.49
N LEU A 438 7.74 2.91 8.61
CA LEU A 438 7.17 3.83 7.60
C LEU A 438 8.00 5.11 7.40
N ALA A 439 8.74 5.56 8.41
CA ALA A 439 9.63 6.72 8.30
C ALA A 439 10.97 6.40 7.62
N THR A 440 11.25 5.12 7.30
CA THR A 440 12.53 4.72 6.70
C THR A 440 12.70 5.39 5.34
N PRO A 441 13.83 6.07 5.10
CA PRO A 441 14.13 6.65 3.80
C PRO A 441 14.34 5.54 2.76
N LEU A 442 13.75 5.71 1.58
CA LEU A 442 13.93 4.80 0.45
C LEU A 442 15.33 4.98 -0.15
N ASP A 443 16.33 4.36 0.47
CA ASP A 443 17.73 4.32 0.05
C ASP A 443 18.30 2.90 0.22
N TYR A 444 19.35 2.54 -0.51
CA TYR A 444 19.90 1.18 -0.59
C TYR A 444 20.35 0.66 0.78
N GLU A 445 21.09 1.44 1.55
CA GLU A 445 21.64 0.99 2.83
C GLU A 445 20.58 0.83 3.94
N PRO A 446 19.68 1.81 4.20
CA PRO A 446 18.60 1.65 5.18
C PRO A 446 17.65 0.50 4.86
N LEU A 447 17.35 0.26 3.58
CA LEU A 447 16.50 -0.87 3.18
C LEU A 447 17.17 -2.22 3.46
N ALA A 448 18.47 -2.33 3.20
CA ALA A 448 19.23 -3.55 3.45
C ALA A 448 19.26 -3.93 4.94
N GLU A 449 19.32 -2.96 5.86
CA GLU A 449 19.28 -3.18 7.31
C GLU A 449 17.94 -3.81 7.78
N LEU A 450 16.86 -3.53 7.05
CA LEU A 450 15.53 -4.12 7.28
C LEU A 450 15.35 -5.47 6.57
N GLY A 451 16.34 -5.94 5.82
CA GLY A 451 16.22 -7.16 5.02
C GLY A 451 15.39 -6.98 3.74
N ALA A 452 15.11 -5.74 3.36
CA ALA A 452 14.52 -5.37 2.08
C ALA A 452 15.62 -4.89 1.11
N ILE A 453 15.28 -4.74 -0.16
CA ILE A 453 16.20 -4.17 -1.15
C ILE A 453 15.44 -3.19 -2.05
N MET A 454 16.15 -2.22 -2.62
CA MET A 454 15.56 -1.27 -3.57
C MET A 454 14.98 -1.99 -4.80
N GLY A 455 15.70 -3.01 -5.30
CA GLY A 455 15.32 -3.77 -6.50
C GLY A 455 15.11 -2.89 -7.73
N SER A 456 14.27 -3.38 -8.65
CA SER A 456 13.77 -2.63 -9.80
C SER A 456 12.88 -1.45 -9.40
N GLY A 457 12.37 -1.40 -8.16
CA GLY A 457 11.49 -0.35 -7.64
C GLY A 457 10.01 -0.77 -7.50
N GLY A 458 9.69 -2.06 -7.69
CA GLY A 458 8.38 -2.60 -7.34
C GLY A 458 8.08 -2.39 -5.84
N LEU A 459 6.92 -1.79 -5.54
CA LEU A 459 6.48 -1.46 -4.19
C LEU A 459 5.03 -1.95 -3.98
N ILE A 460 4.90 -3.13 -3.37
CA ILE A 460 3.59 -3.76 -3.11
C ILE A 460 3.17 -3.45 -1.68
N VAL A 461 2.13 -2.64 -1.53
CA VAL A 461 1.54 -2.26 -0.25
C VAL A 461 0.57 -3.33 0.22
N MET A 462 0.69 -3.75 1.47
CA MET A 462 -0.16 -4.75 2.12
C MET A 462 -0.87 -4.14 3.33
N ASP A 463 -2.15 -4.48 3.48
CA ASP A 463 -2.98 -4.07 4.60
C ASP A 463 -3.09 -5.17 5.67
N GLU A 464 -3.87 -4.91 6.71
CA GLU A 464 -4.08 -5.83 7.84
C GLU A 464 -4.79 -7.15 7.49
N ASP A 465 -5.30 -7.30 6.27
CA ASP A 465 -5.95 -8.52 5.78
C ASP A 465 -5.01 -9.45 5.00
N THR A 466 -3.76 -9.03 4.79
CA THR A 466 -2.74 -9.89 4.18
C THR A 466 -2.18 -10.89 5.20
N CYS A 467 -2.02 -12.17 4.86
CA CYS A 467 -1.29 -13.13 5.71
C CYS A 467 0.20 -13.14 5.35
N MET A 468 1.10 -12.90 6.31
CA MET A 468 2.53 -12.85 5.99
C MET A 468 3.14 -14.23 5.72
N VAL A 469 2.52 -15.30 6.23
CA VAL A 469 2.93 -16.69 5.94
C VAL A 469 2.61 -17.05 4.49
N ASP A 470 1.41 -16.69 4.02
CA ASP A 470 0.99 -16.93 2.63
C ASP A 470 1.76 -16.05 1.63
N VAL A 471 2.09 -14.80 2.01
CA VAL A 471 2.99 -13.93 1.23
C VAL A 471 4.36 -14.59 1.04
N ALA A 472 4.94 -15.11 2.12
CA ALA A 472 6.20 -15.85 2.07
C ALA A 472 6.08 -17.11 1.18
N ARG A 473 4.99 -17.88 1.30
CA ARG A 473 4.70 -19.04 0.46
C ARG A 473 4.66 -18.66 -1.02
N PHE A 474 3.87 -17.65 -1.38
CA PHE A 474 3.70 -17.16 -2.75
C PHE A 474 5.01 -16.74 -3.40
N PHE A 475 5.85 -15.99 -2.69
CA PHE A 475 7.13 -15.54 -3.26
C PHE A 475 8.14 -16.68 -3.40
N ILE A 476 8.17 -17.64 -2.47
CA ILE A 476 9.02 -18.82 -2.60
C ILE A 476 8.54 -19.74 -3.73
N GLU A 477 7.23 -19.87 -3.92
CA GLU A 477 6.64 -20.57 -5.07
C GLU A 477 7.13 -19.97 -6.39
N PHE A 478 7.01 -18.65 -6.55
CA PHE A 478 7.53 -17.94 -7.72
C PHE A 478 9.04 -18.17 -7.93
N VAL A 479 9.85 -17.99 -6.88
CA VAL A 479 11.31 -18.19 -6.98
C VAL A 479 11.67 -19.63 -7.36
N GLN A 480 10.90 -20.61 -6.89
CA GLN A 480 11.10 -22.02 -7.21
C GLN A 480 10.80 -22.31 -8.68
N GLU A 481 9.73 -21.74 -9.24
CA GLU A 481 9.38 -21.85 -10.67
C GLU A 481 10.45 -21.19 -11.56
N GLU A 482 11.03 -20.08 -11.10
CA GLU A 482 12.01 -19.29 -11.84
C GLU A 482 13.48 -19.73 -11.63
N SER A 483 13.71 -20.80 -10.87
CA SER A 483 15.05 -21.32 -10.64
C SER A 483 15.67 -21.88 -11.92
N CYS A 484 16.86 -21.40 -12.30
CA CYS A 484 17.61 -22.00 -13.41
C CYS A 484 18.05 -23.47 -13.16
N GLY A 485 17.93 -23.97 -11.93
CA GLY A 485 18.21 -25.35 -11.57
C GLY A 485 19.70 -25.71 -11.40
N LYS A 486 20.60 -24.73 -11.48
CA LYS A 486 22.05 -24.96 -11.49
C LYS A 486 22.66 -25.30 -10.12
N CYS A 487 22.38 -24.52 -9.08
CA CYS A 487 22.91 -24.77 -7.74
C CYS A 487 21.88 -25.49 -6.86
N ALA A 488 22.34 -26.49 -6.09
CA ALA A 488 21.48 -27.25 -5.20
C ALA A 488 20.80 -26.40 -4.10
N PRO A 489 21.47 -25.41 -3.46
CA PRO A 489 20.84 -24.56 -2.46
C PRO A 489 19.60 -23.83 -2.99
N CYS A 490 19.65 -23.24 -4.18
CA CYS A 490 18.48 -22.65 -4.82
C CYS A 490 17.49 -23.76 -5.22
N ARG A 491 17.86 -24.66 -6.15
CA ARG A 491 16.92 -25.64 -6.74
C ARG A 491 16.18 -26.52 -5.73
N VAL A 492 16.88 -26.99 -4.70
CA VAL A 492 16.35 -27.94 -3.70
C VAL A 492 16.00 -27.24 -2.41
N GLY A 493 16.80 -26.26 -1.97
CA GLY A 493 16.57 -25.56 -0.72
C GLY A 493 15.27 -24.74 -0.74
N THR A 494 15.02 -23.95 -1.79
CA THR A 494 13.77 -23.16 -1.85
C THR A 494 12.54 -24.07 -1.96
N ARG A 495 12.67 -25.24 -2.59
CA ARG A 495 11.60 -26.27 -2.59
C ARG A 495 11.28 -26.77 -1.18
N ARG A 496 12.30 -27.04 -0.36
CA ARG A 496 12.09 -27.45 1.04
C ARG A 496 11.45 -26.34 1.88
N MET A 497 11.82 -25.09 1.63
CA MET A 497 11.15 -23.95 2.26
C MET A 497 9.67 -23.89 1.86
N LEU A 498 9.38 -24.07 0.56
CA LEU A 498 8.01 -24.06 0.04
C LEU A 498 7.16 -25.14 0.71
N GLU A 499 7.65 -26.37 0.75
CA GLU A 499 6.95 -27.52 1.37
C GLU A 499 6.59 -27.24 2.84
N ILE A 500 7.48 -26.60 3.60
CA ILE A 500 7.20 -26.20 5.00
C ILE A 500 6.13 -25.10 5.04
N LEU A 501 6.23 -24.07 4.20
CA LEU A 501 5.28 -22.95 4.17
C LEU A 501 3.87 -23.40 3.74
N GLU A 502 3.77 -24.27 2.74
CA GLU A 502 2.52 -24.90 2.30
C GLU A 502 1.86 -25.67 3.44
N ARG A 503 2.67 -26.44 4.18
CA ARG A 503 2.20 -27.22 5.32
C ARG A 503 1.67 -26.32 6.45
N ILE A 504 2.36 -25.22 6.77
CA ILE A 504 1.87 -24.23 7.74
C ILE A 504 0.55 -23.60 7.27
N CYS A 505 0.45 -23.20 6.00
CA CYS A 505 -0.78 -22.61 5.43
C CYS A 505 -1.96 -23.61 5.37
N ALA A 506 -1.66 -24.91 5.31
CA ALA A 506 -2.64 -26.00 5.33
C ALA A 506 -3.07 -26.41 6.75
N GLY A 507 -2.53 -25.79 7.81
CA GLY A 507 -2.81 -26.17 9.20
C GLY A 507 -2.15 -27.45 9.65
N GLN A 508 -1.06 -27.83 9.00
CA GLN A 508 -0.27 -29.03 9.28
C GLN A 508 1.14 -28.68 9.78
N GLY A 509 1.38 -27.41 10.13
CA GLY A 509 2.67 -26.93 10.61
C GLY A 509 3.09 -27.59 11.92
N GLU A 510 4.39 -27.68 12.14
CA GLU A 510 4.97 -28.33 13.34
C GLU A 510 5.82 -27.35 14.16
N GLU A 511 5.89 -27.59 15.47
CA GLU A 511 6.87 -26.91 16.31
C GLU A 511 8.30 -27.12 15.76
N GLY A 512 9.07 -26.04 15.69
CA GLY A 512 10.41 -26.02 15.09
C GLY A 512 10.46 -25.68 13.60
N ASP A 513 9.32 -25.56 12.90
CA ASP A 513 9.32 -25.20 11.47
C ASP A 513 9.86 -23.79 11.21
N VAL A 514 9.60 -22.85 12.12
CA VAL A 514 10.13 -21.48 12.03
C VAL A 514 11.66 -21.50 12.09
N GLU A 515 12.25 -22.23 13.04
CA GLU A 515 13.69 -22.37 13.18
C GLU A 515 14.33 -23.04 11.96
N ARG A 516 13.70 -24.09 11.42
CA ARG A 516 14.16 -24.78 10.20
C ARG A 516 14.15 -23.85 9.00
N LEU A 517 13.10 -23.03 8.84
CA LEU A 517 13.02 -22.04 7.75
C LEU A 517 14.13 -21.00 7.84
N VAL A 518 14.46 -20.54 9.06
CA VAL A 518 15.56 -19.58 9.29
C VAL A 518 16.90 -20.20 8.95
N GLU A 519 17.20 -21.39 9.47
CA GLU A 519 18.46 -22.10 9.20
C GLU A 519 18.65 -22.37 7.71
N LEU A 520 17.62 -22.89 7.05
CA LEU A 520 17.63 -23.17 5.63
C LEU A 520 17.78 -21.89 4.79
N GLY A 521 17.12 -20.80 5.18
CA GLY A 521 17.23 -19.51 4.51
C GLY A 521 18.65 -18.95 4.56
N GLU A 522 19.31 -18.96 5.72
CA GLU A 522 20.70 -18.49 5.84
C GLU A 522 21.69 -19.37 5.06
N PHE A 523 21.45 -20.69 5.04
CA PHE A 523 22.25 -21.61 4.23
C PHE A 523 22.13 -21.32 2.71
N ILE A 524 20.89 -21.12 2.22
CA ILE A 524 20.65 -20.80 0.81
C ILE A 524 21.29 -19.48 0.42
N LYS A 525 21.20 -18.47 1.29
CA LYS A 525 21.76 -17.13 1.08
C LYS A 525 23.28 -17.15 0.91
N THR A 526 23.98 -17.93 1.74
CA THR A 526 25.45 -18.01 1.72
C THR A 526 25.99 -18.97 0.66
N SER A 527 25.20 -19.95 0.22
CA SER A 527 25.67 -21.04 -0.64
C SER A 527 25.20 -20.94 -2.10
N SER A 528 24.40 -19.93 -2.45
CA SER A 528 23.88 -19.75 -3.82
C SER A 528 24.86 -19.02 -4.74
N LEU A 529 24.92 -19.44 -6.00
CA LEU A 529 25.86 -18.92 -7.00
C LEU A 529 25.54 -17.52 -7.53
N CYS A 530 24.25 -17.17 -7.62
CA CYS A 530 23.78 -15.91 -8.20
C CYS A 530 22.93 -15.11 -7.21
N GLY A 531 22.70 -13.83 -7.53
CA GLY A 531 21.93 -12.92 -6.69
C GLY A 531 20.53 -13.44 -6.37
N LEU A 532 19.81 -14.00 -7.34
CA LEU A 532 18.48 -14.57 -7.13
C LEU A 532 18.46 -15.64 -6.05
N GLY A 533 19.37 -16.61 -6.10
CA GLY A 533 19.44 -17.64 -5.05
C GLY A 533 19.88 -17.07 -3.70
N GLN A 534 20.73 -16.04 -3.69
CA GLN A 534 21.19 -15.40 -2.45
C GLN A 534 20.07 -14.59 -1.77
N THR A 535 19.18 -13.98 -2.54
CA THR A 535 18.08 -13.16 -2.03
C THR A 535 16.75 -13.92 -1.92
N ALA A 536 16.63 -15.09 -2.56
CA ALA A 536 15.45 -15.95 -2.53
C ALA A 536 14.81 -16.15 -1.14
N PRO A 537 15.58 -16.32 -0.03
CA PRO A 537 14.99 -16.51 1.29
C PRO A 537 14.52 -15.22 1.99
N ASN A 538 14.88 -14.04 1.48
CA ASN A 538 14.54 -12.76 2.11
C ASN A 538 13.04 -12.57 2.42
N PRO A 539 12.06 -12.91 1.56
CA PRO A 539 10.65 -12.77 1.91
C PRO A 539 10.32 -13.58 3.17
N VAL A 540 10.85 -14.80 3.32
CA VAL A 540 10.62 -15.66 4.49
C VAL A 540 11.34 -15.15 5.72
N LEU A 541 12.62 -14.78 5.59
CA LEU A 541 13.42 -14.30 6.73
C LEU A 541 12.88 -12.97 7.26
N SER A 542 12.46 -12.06 6.38
CA SER A 542 11.87 -10.78 6.77
C SER A 542 10.49 -10.94 7.41
N THR A 543 9.62 -11.80 6.87
CA THR A 543 8.31 -12.05 7.47
C THR A 543 8.43 -12.77 8.81
N ILE A 544 9.36 -13.71 8.99
CA ILE A 544 9.63 -14.30 10.31
C ILE A 544 10.16 -13.23 11.26
N ARG A 545 11.11 -12.38 10.84
CA ARG A 545 11.68 -11.33 11.71
C ARG A 545 10.62 -10.38 12.27
N HIS A 546 9.66 -9.96 11.45
CA HIS A 546 8.68 -8.93 11.80
C HIS A 546 7.31 -9.49 12.21
N PHE A 547 6.95 -10.68 11.73
CA PHE A 547 5.61 -11.28 11.88
C PHE A 547 5.66 -12.73 12.37
N ARG A 548 6.70 -13.11 13.14
CA ARG A 548 6.85 -14.45 13.75
C ARG A 548 5.56 -14.95 14.40
N HIS A 549 4.86 -14.08 15.11
CA HIS A 549 3.62 -14.39 15.81
C HIS A 549 2.53 -14.96 14.87
N GLU A 550 2.49 -14.56 13.59
CA GLU A 550 1.54 -15.14 12.62
C GLU A 550 1.89 -16.59 12.27
N TYR A 551 3.19 -16.92 12.17
CA TYR A 551 3.61 -18.31 11.98
C TYR A 551 3.24 -19.17 13.18
N GLU A 552 3.46 -18.65 14.39
CA GLU A 552 3.11 -19.34 15.64
C GLU A 552 1.59 -19.53 15.78
N GLU A 553 0.77 -18.53 15.40
CA GLU A 553 -0.70 -18.61 15.36
C GLU A 553 -1.18 -19.70 14.35
N HIS A 554 -0.52 -19.83 13.20
CA HIS A 554 -0.84 -20.88 12.23
C HIS A 554 -0.48 -22.29 12.75
N ILE A 555 0.68 -22.43 13.41
CA ILE A 555 1.19 -23.72 13.90
C ILE A 555 0.44 -24.18 15.15
N ARG A 556 0.28 -23.30 16.15
CA ARG A 556 -0.25 -23.67 17.48
C ARG A 556 -1.76 -23.58 17.55
N ASP A 557 -2.31 -22.49 17.04
CA ASP A 557 -3.74 -22.18 17.21
C ASP A 557 -4.56 -22.67 16.01
N CYS A 558 -3.91 -23.20 14.96
CA CYS A 558 -4.54 -23.53 13.68
C CYS A 558 -5.40 -22.36 13.20
N HIS A 559 -4.86 -21.15 13.30
CA HIS A 559 -5.61 -19.93 13.07
C HIS A 559 -4.89 -19.00 12.10
N CYS A 560 -5.64 -18.47 11.13
CA CYS A 560 -5.17 -17.43 10.23
C CYS A 560 -6.00 -16.17 10.48
N ARG A 561 -5.41 -15.19 11.18
CA ARG A 561 -5.98 -13.86 11.43
C ARG A 561 -6.45 -13.13 10.16
N ALA A 562 -5.70 -13.29 9.08
CA ALA A 562 -6.00 -12.70 7.77
C ALA A 562 -7.21 -13.40 7.10
N GLY A 563 -7.45 -14.68 7.41
CA GLY A 563 -8.56 -15.45 6.85
C GLY A 563 -8.37 -15.88 5.39
N VAL A 564 -7.13 -15.87 4.89
CA VAL A 564 -6.79 -16.23 3.49
C VAL A 564 -6.41 -17.69 3.32
N CYS A 565 -5.82 -18.32 4.35
CA CYS A 565 -5.40 -19.71 4.33
C CYS A 565 -6.61 -20.64 4.45
N ALA A 566 -7.07 -21.20 3.32
CA ALA A 566 -8.29 -22.01 3.25
C ALA A 566 -8.26 -23.27 4.14
N GLY A 567 -7.06 -23.83 4.40
CA GLY A 567 -6.90 -24.97 5.31
C GLY A 567 -7.18 -24.66 6.78
N LEU A 568 -7.10 -23.37 7.16
CA LEU A 568 -7.27 -22.91 8.54
C LEU A 568 -8.62 -22.23 8.79
N VAL A 569 -9.25 -21.67 7.75
CA VAL A 569 -10.40 -20.78 7.90
C VAL A 569 -11.43 -21.02 6.80
N ARG A 570 -12.66 -21.39 7.19
CA ARG A 570 -13.78 -21.54 6.25
C ARG A 570 -14.21 -20.21 5.62
N ALA A 571 -14.24 -19.14 6.43
CA ALA A 571 -14.62 -17.80 5.98
C ALA A 571 -13.90 -16.73 6.81
N PRO A 572 -13.42 -15.63 6.20
CA PRO A 572 -12.62 -14.62 6.93
C PRO A 572 -13.37 -13.97 8.11
N CYS A 573 -14.69 -13.85 8.03
CA CYS A 573 -15.52 -13.30 9.09
C CYS A 573 -15.50 -14.14 10.39
N LEU A 574 -15.17 -15.43 10.30
CA LEU A 574 -14.95 -16.30 11.46
C LEU A 574 -13.68 -15.87 12.19
N SER A 575 -12.59 -15.67 11.44
CA SER A 575 -11.32 -15.23 12.02
C SER A 575 -11.33 -13.80 12.52
N ALA A 576 -12.09 -12.95 11.84
CA ALA A 576 -12.23 -11.57 12.25
C ALA A 576 -12.96 -11.43 13.60
N CYS A 577 -13.81 -12.39 13.96
CA CYS A 577 -14.57 -12.35 15.20
C CYS A 577 -13.68 -12.74 16.39
N PRO A 578 -13.38 -11.83 17.34
CA PRO A 578 -12.53 -12.16 18.49
C PRO A 578 -13.14 -13.21 19.42
N ALA A 579 -14.47 -13.37 19.37
CA ALA A 579 -15.19 -14.39 20.13
C ALA A 579 -15.30 -15.73 19.38
N GLY A 580 -14.83 -15.82 18.13
CA GLY A 580 -14.88 -17.04 17.32
C GLY A 580 -16.29 -17.53 16.99
N VAL A 581 -17.27 -16.62 16.90
CA VAL A 581 -18.67 -16.95 16.56
C VAL A 581 -18.77 -17.42 15.11
N ASP A 582 -19.54 -18.49 14.86
CA ASP A 582 -19.82 -19.00 13.50
C ASP A 582 -20.75 -18.05 12.72
N VAL A 583 -20.16 -16.98 12.19
CA VAL A 583 -20.86 -15.97 11.40
C VAL A 583 -21.54 -16.56 10.16
N PRO A 584 -20.85 -17.34 9.30
CA PRO A 584 -21.50 -17.94 8.14
C PRO A 584 -22.69 -18.82 8.53
N GLY A 585 -22.55 -19.62 9.59
CA GLY A 585 -23.59 -20.52 10.06
C GLY A 585 -24.84 -19.77 10.52
N PHE A 586 -24.70 -18.77 11.41
CA PHE A 586 -25.90 -18.07 11.90
C PHE A 586 -26.54 -17.21 10.83
N VAL A 587 -25.77 -16.59 9.93
CA VAL A 587 -26.31 -15.81 8.81
C VAL A 587 -27.13 -16.70 7.88
N SER A 588 -26.63 -17.92 7.56
CA SER A 588 -27.37 -18.89 6.76
C SER A 588 -28.69 -19.30 7.43
N LEU A 589 -28.65 -19.62 8.73
CA LEU A 589 -29.86 -20.00 9.48
C LEU A 589 -30.88 -18.86 9.56
N VAL A 590 -30.44 -17.60 9.67
CA VAL A 590 -31.33 -16.44 9.61
C VAL A 590 -31.97 -16.31 8.23
N GLY A 591 -31.22 -16.54 7.15
CA GLY A 591 -31.74 -16.60 5.78
C GLY A 591 -32.85 -17.64 5.60
N ASP A 592 -32.70 -18.79 6.25
CA ASP A 592 -33.69 -19.87 6.28
C ASP A 592 -34.85 -19.62 7.27
N LYS A 593 -34.89 -18.45 7.92
CA LYS A 593 -35.87 -18.08 8.96
C LYS A 593 -35.82 -18.98 10.22
N ARG A 594 -34.68 -19.63 10.47
CA ARG A 594 -34.43 -20.51 11.62
C ARG A 594 -33.77 -19.75 12.77
N TYR A 595 -34.43 -18.70 13.26
CA TYR A 595 -33.83 -17.71 14.18
C TYR A 595 -33.39 -18.30 15.53
N ALA A 596 -34.17 -19.22 16.09
CA ALA A 596 -33.83 -19.90 17.33
C ALA A 596 -32.53 -20.71 17.20
N GLU A 597 -32.35 -21.40 16.08
CA GLU A 597 -31.16 -22.19 15.82
C GLU A 597 -29.94 -21.31 15.54
N ALA A 598 -30.14 -20.20 14.83
CA ALA A 598 -29.11 -19.19 14.60
C ALA A 598 -28.61 -18.58 15.92
N LEU A 599 -29.53 -18.22 16.83
CA LEU A 599 -29.20 -17.68 18.13
C LEU A 599 -28.49 -18.72 19.01
N ARG A 600 -28.94 -19.98 18.99
CA ARG A 600 -28.27 -21.09 19.66
C ARG A 600 -26.84 -21.24 19.17
N LEU A 601 -26.63 -21.26 17.86
CA LEU A 601 -25.30 -21.37 17.24
C LEU A 601 -24.38 -20.21 17.66
N HIS A 602 -24.89 -18.96 17.70
CA HIS A 602 -24.11 -17.83 18.21
C HIS A 602 -23.68 -18.04 19.67
N ARG A 603 -24.63 -18.47 20.52
CA ARG A 603 -24.42 -18.68 21.96
C ARG A 603 -23.52 -19.86 22.29
N GLU A 604 -23.13 -20.68 21.31
CA GLU A 604 -22.10 -21.70 21.52
C GLU A 604 -20.74 -21.10 21.90
N LYS A 605 -20.44 -19.91 21.37
CA LYS A 605 -19.14 -19.25 21.54
C LYS A 605 -19.21 -17.95 22.34
N ASN A 606 -20.37 -17.29 22.40
CA ASN A 606 -20.52 -16.05 23.15
C ASN A 606 -21.95 -15.89 23.73
N PRO A 607 -22.12 -15.79 25.07
CA PRO A 607 -23.44 -15.62 25.68
C PRO A 607 -24.11 -14.28 25.37
N PHE A 608 -23.33 -13.27 24.99
CA PHE A 608 -23.76 -11.87 24.84
C PHE A 608 -24.17 -11.52 23.41
N ALA A 609 -25.08 -12.29 22.83
CA ALA A 609 -25.57 -12.06 21.47
C ALA A 609 -26.27 -10.71 21.31
N SER A 610 -27.16 -10.34 22.24
CA SER A 610 -27.94 -9.10 22.20
C SER A 610 -27.06 -7.87 22.46
N VAL A 611 -26.13 -7.95 23.41
CA VAL A 611 -25.12 -6.90 23.63
C VAL A 611 -24.26 -6.74 22.38
N CYS A 612 -23.70 -7.81 21.82
CA CYS A 612 -22.87 -7.71 20.62
C CYS A 612 -23.66 -7.24 19.38
N ALA A 613 -24.97 -7.47 19.31
CA ALA A 613 -25.80 -6.95 18.23
C ALA A 613 -25.93 -5.42 18.23
N ARG A 614 -25.62 -4.77 19.37
CA ARG A 614 -25.83 -3.33 19.58
C ARG A 614 -24.52 -2.55 19.67
N VAL A 615 -23.51 -3.10 20.36
CA VAL A 615 -22.27 -2.36 20.67
C VAL A 615 -20.99 -3.03 20.15
N CYS A 616 -21.09 -4.11 19.38
CA CYS A 616 -19.92 -4.71 18.75
C CYS A 616 -19.41 -3.86 17.58
N PHE A 617 -18.08 -3.80 17.47
CA PHE A 617 -17.33 -3.18 16.37
C PHE A 617 -17.26 -4.01 15.09
N HIS A 618 -17.95 -5.15 15.05
CA HIS A 618 -18.30 -5.88 13.82
C HIS A 618 -17.16 -6.09 12.79
N THR A 619 -15.96 -6.42 13.26
CA THR A 619 -14.81 -6.81 12.39
C THR A 619 -15.12 -7.90 11.37
N CYS A 620 -16.13 -8.72 11.65
CA CYS A 620 -16.65 -9.71 10.71
C CYS A 620 -17.18 -9.11 9.40
N GLU A 621 -17.66 -7.86 9.43
CA GLU A 621 -18.10 -7.11 8.25
C GLU A 621 -16.90 -6.55 7.48
N ASP A 622 -15.89 -6.02 8.18
CA ASP A 622 -14.67 -5.46 7.57
C ASP A 622 -13.91 -6.48 6.72
N LYS A 623 -13.90 -7.75 7.16
CA LYS A 623 -13.29 -8.88 6.45
C LYS A 623 -14.28 -9.66 5.58
N CYS A 624 -15.49 -9.17 5.38
CA CYS A 624 -16.48 -9.91 4.59
C CYS A 624 -16.01 -10.05 3.14
N ARG A 625 -15.86 -11.29 2.64
CA ARG A 625 -15.44 -11.56 1.26
C ARG A 625 -16.35 -10.86 0.23
N ARG A 626 -17.63 -10.65 0.54
CA ARG A 626 -18.57 -9.98 -0.35
C ARG A 626 -18.18 -8.53 -0.64
N ALA A 627 -17.49 -7.86 0.29
CA ALA A 627 -17.00 -6.49 0.09
C ALA A 627 -15.98 -6.35 -1.06
N THR A 628 -15.43 -7.45 -1.58
CA THR A 628 -14.59 -7.40 -2.79
C THR A 628 -15.40 -7.38 -4.08
N LEU A 629 -16.72 -7.60 -4.01
CA LEU A 629 -17.64 -7.57 -5.15
C LEU A 629 -18.50 -6.31 -5.13
N ASP A 630 -19.21 -6.09 -4.02
CA ASP A 630 -20.09 -4.93 -3.80
C ASP A 630 -19.91 -4.37 -2.38
N GLU A 631 -20.66 -4.90 -1.40
CA GLU A 631 -20.69 -4.42 -0.02
C GLU A 631 -20.59 -5.58 0.97
N SER A 632 -20.16 -5.28 2.20
CA SER A 632 -20.16 -6.28 3.27
C SER A 632 -21.60 -6.68 3.59
N VAL A 633 -21.78 -7.93 4.03
CA VAL A 633 -23.04 -8.32 4.67
C VAL A 633 -23.13 -7.55 5.99
N ALA A 634 -24.26 -6.89 6.26
CA ALA A 634 -24.54 -6.20 7.51
C ALA A 634 -24.78 -7.19 8.67
N ILE A 635 -23.75 -7.98 9.00
CA ILE A 635 -23.75 -9.08 9.96
C ILE A 635 -24.26 -8.65 11.35
N ARG A 636 -23.93 -7.46 11.83
CA ARG A 636 -24.42 -6.91 13.10
C ARG A 636 -25.90 -6.61 13.04
N ALA A 637 -26.40 -6.07 11.92
CA ALA A 637 -27.83 -5.85 11.71
C ALA A 637 -28.59 -7.18 11.61
N VAL A 638 -28.05 -8.17 10.90
CA VAL A 638 -28.58 -9.55 10.85
C VAL A 638 -28.62 -10.16 12.26
N LYS A 639 -27.55 -9.98 13.05
CA LYS A 639 -27.49 -10.42 14.44
C LYS A 639 -28.55 -9.73 15.29
N ARG A 640 -28.75 -8.42 15.12
CA ARG A 640 -29.79 -7.66 15.81
C ARG A 640 -31.18 -8.17 15.48
N PHE A 641 -31.47 -8.34 14.18
CA PHE A 641 -32.73 -8.91 13.73
C PHE A 641 -32.98 -10.29 14.35
N MET A 642 -31.97 -11.15 14.36
CA MET A 642 -32.02 -12.50 14.95
C MET A 642 -32.32 -12.47 16.45
N VAL A 643 -31.61 -11.66 17.25
CA VAL A 643 -31.82 -11.60 18.71
C VAL A 643 -33.18 -10.99 19.05
N ASP A 644 -33.67 -10.04 18.27
CA ASP A 644 -34.96 -9.37 18.49
C ASP A 644 -36.15 -10.31 18.20
N GLN A 645 -35.94 -11.44 17.50
CA GLN A 645 -36.95 -12.51 17.36
C GLN A 645 -37.11 -13.36 18.63
N GLU A 646 -36.21 -13.24 19.61
CA GLU A 646 -36.30 -13.99 20.86
C GLU A 646 -37.44 -13.43 21.72
N VAL A 647 -38.60 -14.09 21.74
CA VAL A 647 -39.73 -13.67 22.61
C VAL A 647 -39.54 -14.18 24.04
N THR A 648 -39.09 -15.43 24.19
CA THR A 648 -38.79 -16.05 25.50
C THR A 648 -37.30 -16.35 25.59
N ILE A 649 -36.68 -16.07 26.74
CA ILE A 649 -35.26 -16.36 26.97
C ILE A 649 -34.97 -17.84 26.71
N GLN A 650 -34.21 -18.13 25.66
CA GLN A 650 -33.73 -19.46 25.34
C GLN A 650 -32.51 -19.77 26.19
N VAL A 651 -32.70 -20.65 27.17
CA VAL A 651 -31.63 -21.13 28.04
C VAL A 651 -30.83 -22.19 27.30
N PRO A 652 -29.51 -22.00 27.10
CA PRO A 652 -28.68 -22.98 26.41
C PRO A 652 -28.60 -24.31 27.17
N GLU A 653 -28.30 -25.39 26.44
CA GLU A 653 -28.21 -26.74 27.00
C GLU A 653 -27.09 -26.84 28.04
N VAL A 654 -27.40 -27.52 29.15
CA VAL A 654 -26.49 -27.82 30.26
C VAL A 654 -26.16 -29.32 30.23
N ARG A 655 -24.86 -29.65 30.28
CA ARG A 655 -24.39 -31.02 30.47
C ARG A 655 -24.45 -31.35 31.95
N GLU A 656 -25.52 -32.03 32.37
CA GLU A 656 -25.65 -32.46 33.76
C GLU A 656 -24.46 -33.35 34.18
N ASN A 657 -23.87 -33.02 35.33
CA ASN A 657 -22.71 -33.73 35.86
C ASN A 657 -22.66 -33.55 37.38
N GLU A 658 -23.00 -34.61 38.12
CA GLU A 658 -23.03 -34.57 39.59
C GLU A 658 -21.66 -34.21 40.20
N ARG A 659 -20.58 -34.71 39.60
CA ARG A 659 -19.22 -34.40 40.05
C ARG A 659 -18.90 -32.92 39.90
N ASN A 660 -19.27 -32.30 38.78
CA ASN A 660 -19.04 -30.86 38.58
C ASN A 660 -19.97 -30.02 39.47
N ALA A 661 -21.23 -30.45 39.63
CA ALA A 661 -22.21 -29.76 40.47
C ALA A 661 -21.81 -29.74 41.96
N ALA A 662 -21.05 -30.72 42.43
CA ALA A 662 -20.53 -30.79 43.80
C ALA A 662 -19.32 -29.88 44.06
N ARG A 663 -18.63 -29.42 43.00
CA ARG A 663 -17.41 -28.61 43.10
C ARG A 663 -17.74 -27.13 43.09
N LYS A 664 -17.14 -26.39 44.02
CA LYS A 664 -17.36 -24.94 44.16
C LYS A 664 -16.32 -24.13 43.41
N VAL A 665 -16.79 -23.24 42.53
CA VAL A 665 -15.95 -22.30 41.78
C VAL A 665 -16.42 -20.88 42.05
N ALA A 666 -15.49 -20.02 42.49
CA ALA A 666 -15.75 -18.61 42.71
C ALA A 666 -15.31 -17.79 41.50
N ILE A 667 -16.11 -16.79 41.13
CA ILE A 667 -15.78 -15.82 40.10
C ILE A 667 -15.86 -14.43 40.72
N VAL A 668 -14.79 -13.66 40.65
CA VAL A 668 -14.75 -12.29 41.19
C VAL A 668 -14.90 -11.30 40.05
N GLY A 669 -16.03 -10.59 40.02
CA GLY A 669 -16.43 -9.64 38.99
C GLY A 669 -17.49 -10.20 38.05
N ALA A 670 -18.61 -9.48 37.90
CA ALA A 670 -19.72 -9.80 37.00
C ALA A 670 -19.68 -8.94 35.72
N GLY A 671 -18.49 -8.65 35.21
CA GLY A 671 -18.30 -8.08 33.87
C GLY A 671 -18.41 -9.13 32.75
N PRO A 672 -18.21 -8.75 31.48
CA PRO A 672 -18.28 -9.67 30.34
C PRO A 672 -17.44 -10.94 30.50
N ALA A 673 -16.21 -10.82 31.00
CA ALA A 673 -15.32 -11.95 31.22
C ALA A 673 -15.83 -12.90 32.31
N GLY A 674 -16.23 -12.37 33.48
CA GLY A 674 -16.72 -13.17 34.60
C GLY A 674 -18.04 -13.85 34.31
N LEU A 675 -18.99 -13.14 33.70
CA LEU A 675 -20.27 -13.72 33.29
C LEU A 675 -20.11 -14.75 32.16
N SER A 676 -19.17 -14.56 31.24
CA SER A 676 -18.85 -15.59 30.22
C SER A 676 -18.24 -16.84 30.85
N CYS A 677 -17.31 -16.67 31.79
CA CYS A 677 -16.76 -17.79 32.56
C CYS A 677 -17.87 -18.55 33.29
N ALA A 678 -18.77 -17.84 33.98
CA ALA A 678 -19.90 -18.43 34.68
C ALA A 678 -20.84 -19.20 33.72
N TYR A 679 -21.15 -18.59 32.57
CA TYR A 679 -21.96 -19.20 31.52
C TYR A 679 -21.38 -20.54 31.03
N PHE A 680 -20.09 -20.59 30.70
CA PHE A 680 -19.47 -21.82 30.20
C PHE A 680 -19.31 -22.89 31.29
N LEU A 681 -18.96 -22.50 32.52
CA LEU A 681 -18.90 -23.42 33.66
C LEU A 681 -20.29 -24.03 33.94
N ALA A 682 -21.34 -23.21 33.93
CA ALA A 682 -22.70 -23.69 34.14
C ALA A 682 -23.13 -24.69 33.07
N ARG A 683 -22.80 -24.44 31.79
CA ARG A 683 -23.04 -25.39 30.69
C ARG A 683 -22.28 -26.71 30.83
N MET A 684 -21.17 -26.73 31.58
CA MET A 684 -20.42 -27.94 31.93
C MET A 684 -20.97 -28.64 33.19
N GLY A 685 -22.06 -28.15 33.79
CA GLY A 685 -22.71 -28.73 34.96
C GLY A 685 -22.22 -28.19 36.31
N TYR A 686 -21.36 -27.16 36.33
CA TYR A 686 -20.98 -26.49 37.58
C TYR A 686 -22.08 -25.50 38.04
N LYS A 687 -22.04 -25.12 39.32
CA LYS A 687 -22.89 -24.06 39.89
C LYS A 687 -22.01 -22.95 40.48
N PRO A 688 -21.40 -22.10 39.63
CA PRO A 688 -20.43 -21.12 40.11
C PRO A 688 -21.11 -19.97 40.85
N ASP A 689 -20.41 -19.43 41.84
CA ASP A 689 -20.79 -18.22 42.58
C ASP A 689 -19.99 -17.02 42.05
N VAL A 690 -20.70 -15.97 41.62
CA VAL A 690 -20.11 -14.73 41.11
C VAL A 690 -20.24 -13.64 42.17
N PHE A 691 -19.12 -13.04 42.57
CA PHE A 691 -19.08 -11.94 43.52
C PHE A 691 -18.83 -10.62 42.79
N GLU A 692 -19.77 -9.69 42.84
CA GLU A 692 -19.69 -8.38 42.18
C GLU A 692 -19.67 -7.25 43.20
N SER A 693 -18.72 -6.33 43.06
CA SER A 693 -18.59 -5.14 43.89
C SER A 693 -19.72 -4.13 43.69
N ALA A 694 -20.18 -3.98 42.45
CA ALA A 694 -21.23 -3.04 42.05
C ALA A 694 -22.62 -3.54 42.47
N PRO A 695 -23.61 -2.63 42.59
CA PRO A 695 -24.99 -3.01 42.93
C PRO A 695 -25.73 -3.74 41.80
N ARG A 696 -25.14 -3.81 40.59
CA ARG A 696 -25.72 -4.53 39.44
C ARG A 696 -24.62 -5.23 38.63
N PRO A 697 -24.87 -6.44 38.12
CA PRO A 697 -23.95 -7.13 37.22
C PRO A 697 -23.89 -6.45 35.84
N GLY A 698 -22.81 -6.73 35.11
CA GLY A 698 -22.54 -6.22 33.76
C GLY A 698 -21.22 -5.45 33.64
N GLY A 699 -20.58 -5.08 34.75
CA GLY A 699 -19.29 -4.38 34.77
C GLY A 699 -19.29 -3.15 33.87
N MET A 700 -18.30 -3.07 32.96
CA MET A 700 -18.15 -1.94 32.02
C MET A 700 -19.33 -1.75 31.07
N LEU A 701 -20.11 -2.81 30.78
CA LEU A 701 -21.32 -2.68 29.95
C LEU A 701 -22.38 -1.79 30.62
N VAL A 702 -22.45 -1.82 31.95
CA VAL A 702 -23.32 -0.93 32.74
C VAL A 702 -22.61 0.36 33.07
N GLN A 703 -21.34 0.29 33.47
CA GLN A 703 -20.63 1.43 34.05
C GLN A 703 -20.17 2.44 32.99
N ALA A 704 -19.78 1.99 31.79
CA ALA A 704 -19.21 2.86 30.78
C ALA A 704 -20.18 3.18 29.64
N ILE A 705 -20.90 2.18 29.14
CA ILE A 705 -21.74 2.33 27.94
C ILE A 705 -23.10 2.93 28.32
N PRO A 706 -23.50 4.08 27.75
CA PRO A 706 -24.80 4.70 27.99
C PRO A 706 -26.00 3.85 27.54
N ALA A 707 -27.14 4.02 28.20
CA ALA A 707 -28.36 3.25 27.92
C ALA A 707 -28.94 3.46 26.51
N TYR A 708 -28.64 4.59 25.86
CA TYR A 708 -29.06 4.85 24.48
C TYR A 708 -28.27 4.02 23.44
N ARG A 709 -27.07 3.55 23.78
CA ARG A 709 -26.29 2.61 22.95
C ARG A 709 -26.57 1.15 23.34
N LEU A 710 -26.61 0.87 24.64
CA LEU A 710 -26.91 -0.45 25.18
C LEU A 710 -28.09 -0.37 26.16
N PRO A 711 -29.33 -0.67 25.69
CA PRO A 711 -30.50 -0.70 26.54
C PRO A 711 -30.30 -1.64 27.73
N ARG A 712 -30.66 -1.19 28.93
CA ARG A 712 -30.40 -1.94 30.17
C ARG A 712 -31.19 -3.24 30.24
N GLU A 713 -32.36 -3.28 29.64
CA GLU A 713 -33.23 -4.46 29.59
C GLU A 713 -32.59 -5.62 28.81
N GLU A 714 -31.86 -5.30 27.75
CA GLU A 714 -31.17 -6.28 26.89
C GLU A 714 -30.05 -6.99 27.66
N LEU A 715 -29.21 -6.21 28.33
CA LEU A 715 -28.18 -6.76 29.19
C LEU A 715 -28.77 -7.56 30.35
N ALA A 716 -29.82 -7.04 30.99
CA ALA A 716 -30.50 -7.74 32.08
C ALA A 716 -31.11 -9.07 31.62
N ARG A 717 -31.59 -9.17 30.37
CA ARG A 717 -32.08 -10.40 29.77
C ARG A 717 -30.99 -11.46 29.65
N GLU A 718 -29.80 -11.08 29.19
CA GLU A 718 -28.67 -12.01 29.07
C GLU A 718 -28.07 -12.39 30.42
N VAL A 719 -28.04 -11.49 31.40
CA VAL A 719 -27.68 -11.83 32.79
C VAL A 719 -28.68 -12.83 33.37
N ARG A 720 -29.99 -12.60 33.21
CA ARG A 720 -31.02 -13.56 33.66
C ARG A 720 -30.91 -14.92 33.00
N MET A 721 -30.47 -14.98 31.74
CA MET A 721 -30.16 -16.25 31.08
C MET A 721 -29.03 -16.98 31.81
N VAL A 722 -27.96 -16.27 32.19
CA VAL A 722 -26.84 -16.84 32.96
C VAL A 722 -27.31 -17.33 34.34
N GLU A 723 -28.11 -16.55 35.05
CA GLU A 723 -28.69 -16.96 36.34
C GLU A 723 -29.56 -18.23 36.21
N ARG A 724 -30.38 -18.32 35.14
CA ARG A 724 -31.22 -19.49 34.85
C ARG A 724 -30.42 -20.77 34.54
N LEU A 725 -29.13 -20.67 34.24
CA LEU A 725 -28.24 -21.83 34.10
C LEU A 725 -27.77 -22.38 35.46
N GLY A 726 -28.15 -21.76 36.57
CA GLY A 726 -27.75 -22.16 37.92
C GLY A 726 -26.54 -21.40 38.47
N VAL A 727 -26.22 -20.25 37.87
CA VAL A 727 -25.20 -19.32 38.37
C VAL A 727 -25.79 -18.45 39.47
N ASN A 728 -25.12 -18.36 40.61
CA ASN A 728 -25.50 -17.47 41.70
C ASN A 728 -24.67 -16.18 41.62
N ILE A 729 -25.31 -15.01 41.65
CA ILE A 729 -24.63 -13.71 41.54
C ILE A 729 -24.89 -12.90 42.81
N GLU A 730 -23.85 -12.68 43.60
CA GLU A 730 -23.87 -11.84 44.80
C GLU A 730 -23.27 -10.45 44.52
N THR A 731 -24.12 -9.43 44.44
CA THR A 731 -23.71 -8.02 44.29
C THR A 731 -23.34 -7.37 45.62
N GLY A 732 -22.61 -6.26 45.59
CA GLY A 732 -22.13 -5.55 46.78
C GLY A 732 -21.01 -6.26 47.55
N ARG A 733 -20.31 -7.22 46.92
CA ARG A 733 -19.23 -8.02 47.50
C ARG A 733 -17.89 -7.65 46.87
N THR A 734 -17.01 -7.05 47.67
CA THR A 734 -15.69 -6.56 47.24
C THR A 734 -14.58 -7.43 47.81
N LEU A 735 -13.78 -8.03 46.93
CA LEU A 735 -12.57 -8.75 47.30
C LEU A 735 -11.59 -7.82 48.03
N GLY A 736 -11.05 -8.27 49.16
CA GLY A 736 -10.14 -7.53 50.02
C GLY A 736 -10.83 -6.66 51.09
N ARG A 737 -12.16 -6.44 50.97
CA ARG A 737 -12.95 -5.73 51.98
C ARG A 737 -13.99 -6.62 52.64
N ASP A 738 -14.82 -7.28 51.83
CA ASP A 738 -15.96 -8.07 52.29
C ASP A 738 -15.63 -9.57 52.36
N PHE A 739 -14.59 -10.02 51.65
CA PHE A 739 -14.03 -11.37 51.70
C PHE A 739 -12.60 -11.38 51.13
N THR A 740 -11.81 -12.42 51.43
CA THR A 740 -10.47 -12.66 50.89
C THR A 740 -10.40 -13.94 50.05
N LEU A 741 -9.30 -14.16 49.32
CA LEU A 741 -9.06 -15.44 48.64
C LEU A 741 -8.90 -16.61 49.63
N GLY A 742 -8.39 -16.32 50.84
CA GLY A 742 -8.33 -17.29 51.93
C GLY A 742 -9.74 -17.71 52.36
N ASP A 743 -10.63 -16.73 52.57
CA ASP A 743 -12.02 -17.01 52.97
C ASP A 743 -12.76 -17.87 51.93
N LEU A 744 -12.49 -17.65 50.63
CA LEU A 744 -13.04 -18.51 49.57
C LEU A 744 -12.50 -19.95 49.70
N LYS A 745 -11.20 -20.12 49.90
CA LYS A 745 -10.62 -21.45 50.10
C LYS A 745 -11.24 -22.14 51.31
N ASP A 746 -11.40 -21.43 52.43
CA ASP A 746 -11.98 -21.94 53.67
C ASP A 746 -13.47 -22.29 53.53
N ARG A 747 -14.20 -21.56 52.66
CA ARG A 747 -15.60 -21.86 52.27
C ARG A 747 -15.73 -23.05 51.30
N GLY A 748 -14.61 -23.70 50.98
CA GLY A 748 -14.54 -24.90 50.16
C GLY A 748 -14.52 -24.63 48.65
N TYR A 749 -14.21 -23.41 48.21
CA TYR A 749 -14.00 -23.13 46.79
C TYR A 749 -12.66 -23.74 46.33
N GLU A 750 -12.71 -24.54 45.27
CA GLU A 750 -11.54 -25.23 44.72
C GLU A 750 -10.77 -24.37 43.71
N ALA A 751 -11.45 -23.41 43.09
CA ALA A 751 -10.88 -22.49 42.12
C ALA A 751 -11.53 -21.11 42.22
N ALA A 752 -10.74 -20.07 41.93
CA ALA A 752 -11.18 -18.69 41.84
C ALA A 752 -10.75 -18.09 40.49
N PHE A 753 -11.69 -17.50 39.75
CA PHE A 753 -11.40 -16.74 38.53
C PHE A 753 -11.53 -15.24 38.81
N LEU A 754 -10.47 -14.47 38.57
CA LEU A 754 -10.44 -13.03 38.86
C LEU A 754 -10.72 -12.22 37.58
N ALA A 755 -11.96 -11.73 37.45
CA ALA A 755 -12.46 -10.95 36.33
C ALA A 755 -12.71 -9.47 36.72
N ILE A 756 -11.71 -8.84 37.35
CA ILE A 756 -11.83 -7.50 37.98
C ILE A 756 -11.97 -6.33 36.99
N GLY A 757 -11.66 -6.55 35.70
CA GLY A 757 -11.79 -5.55 34.64
C GLY A 757 -10.78 -4.41 34.70
N ALA A 758 -10.78 -3.53 33.69
CA ALA A 758 -9.94 -2.35 33.57
C ALA A 758 -10.80 -1.08 33.66
N ALA A 759 -11.23 -0.74 34.88
CA ALA A 759 -12.23 0.31 35.10
C ALA A 759 -11.62 1.69 35.43
N LEU A 760 -10.29 1.76 35.57
CA LEU A 760 -9.55 3.00 35.83
C LEU A 760 -9.18 3.64 34.49
N GLY A 761 -9.49 4.91 34.29
CA GLY A 761 -8.94 5.66 33.17
C GLY A 761 -7.58 6.26 33.48
N VAL A 762 -7.04 6.93 32.48
CA VAL A 762 -5.70 7.51 32.51
C VAL A 762 -5.86 9.00 32.82
N PRO A 763 -5.28 9.51 33.94
CA PRO A 763 -5.34 10.93 34.24
C PRO A 763 -4.55 11.73 33.20
N LEU A 764 -4.96 12.98 32.97
CA LEU A 764 -4.22 13.92 32.15
C LEU A 764 -3.10 14.55 32.98
N ASP A 765 -1.86 14.33 32.57
CA ASP A 765 -0.68 14.98 33.17
C ASP A 765 -0.47 16.36 32.53
N LEU A 766 -1.35 17.31 32.87
CA LEU A 766 -1.33 18.69 32.38
C LEU A 766 -1.49 19.69 33.52
N PRO A 767 -0.85 20.88 33.46
CA PRO A 767 -1.05 21.93 34.44
C PRO A 767 -2.53 22.30 34.59
N GLY A 768 -3.03 22.29 35.84
CA GLY A 768 -4.42 22.61 36.18
C GLY A 768 -5.43 21.47 35.98
N ALA A 769 -4.98 20.24 35.70
CA ALA A 769 -5.85 19.07 35.53
C ALA A 769 -6.55 18.63 36.84
N ASP A 770 -6.07 19.09 37.99
CA ASP A 770 -6.63 18.87 39.33
C ASP A 770 -7.71 19.90 39.72
N ALA A 771 -7.96 20.90 38.88
CA ALA A 771 -8.92 21.96 39.14
C ALA A 771 -10.37 21.45 39.18
N GLN A 772 -11.22 22.12 39.97
CA GLN A 772 -12.64 21.81 40.03
C GLN A 772 -13.30 22.00 38.65
N GLY A 773 -14.00 20.97 38.17
CA GLY A 773 -14.67 20.95 36.86
C GLY A 773 -13.90 20.21 35.75
N VAL A 774 -12.73 19.63 36.08
CA VAL A 774 -12.05 18.65 35.23
C VAL A 774 -12.41 17.25 35.73
N ASP A 775 -13.13 16.49 34.90
CA ASP A 775 -13.60 15.14 35.24
C ASP A 775 -13.03 14.08 34.29
N GLU A 776 -12.72 12.90 34.83
CA GLU A 776 -12.34 11.75 34.04
C GLU A 776 -13.57 11.14 33.35
N ALA A 777 -13.49 10.90 32.04
CA ALA A 777 -14.63 10.41 31.23
C ALA A 777 -15.25 9.12 31.77
N MET A 778 -14.45 8.17 32.25
CA MET A 778 -14.96 6.91 32.81
C MET A 778 -15.73 7.12 34.11
N THR A 779 -15.28 8.04 34.94
CA THR A 779 -15.94 8.42 36.19
C THR A 779 -17.25 9.16 35.90
N PHE A 780 -17.24 10.11 34.97
CA PHE A 780 -18.41 10.83 34.50
C PHE A 780 -19.49 9.88 33.96
N LEU A 781 -19.13 8.98 33.03
CA LEU A 781 -20.04 8.00 32.46
C LEU A 781 -20.57 7.03 33.51
N ARG A 782 -19.74 6.58 34.45
CA ARG A 782 -20.16 5.71 35.54
C ARG A 782 -21.19 6.36 36.44
N GLN A 783 -20.98 7.62 36.82
CA GLN A 783 -21.94 8.36 37.64
C GLN A 783 -23.27 8.53 36.91
N TYR A 784 -23.23 8.94 35.64
CA TYR A 784 -24.42 9.04 34.80
C TYR A 784 -25.17 7.72 34.71
N ASN A 785 -24.47 6.62 34.42
CA ASN A 785 -25.09 5.32 34.22
C ASN A 785 -25.70 4.72 35.49
N ILE A 786 -25.15 5.06 36.67
CA ILE A 786 -25.68 4.59 37.95
C ILE A 786 -26.84 5.48 38.44
N ARG A 787 -26.70 6.81 38.33
CA ARG A 787 -27.64 7.77 38.93
C ARG A 787 -28.69 8.30 37.96
N GLY A 788 -28.49 8.16 36.65
CA GLY A 788 -29.31 8.76 35.60
C GLY A 788 -28.97 10.23 35.30
N SER A 789 -28.14 10.88 36.13
CA SER A 789 -27.68 12.26 35.94
C SER A 789 -26.32 12.48 36.57
N VAL A 790 -25.56 13.42 36.01
CA VAL A 790 -24.28 13.91 36.53
C VAL A 790 -24.20 15.43 36.25
N PRO A 791 -23.62 16.25 37.14
CA PRO A 791 -23.48 17.68 36.88
C PRO A 791 -22.72 17.93 35.57
N VAL A 792 -23.24 18.84 34.74
CA VAL A 792 -22.60 19.24 33.49
C VAL A 792 -22.56 20.77 33.40
N GLY A 793 -21.45 21.30 32.90
CA GLY A 793 -21.32 22.74 32.61
C GLY A 793 -22.10 23.15 31.37
N ARG A 794 -22.31 24.46 31.17
CA ARG A 794 -22.91 24.99 29.93
C ARG A 794 -22.03 24.77 28.70
N ASN A 795 -20.71 24.93 28.87
CA ASN A 795 -19.72 24.72 27.82
C ASN A 795 -18.76 23.60 28.25
N VAL A 796 -18.68 22.54 27.47
CA VAL A 796 -17.90 21.34 27.80
C VAL A 796 -16.85 21.09 26.72
N ALA A 797 -15.62 20.85 27.14
CA ALA A 797 -14.56 20.33 26.29
C ALA A 797 -14.28 18.86 26.66
N VAL A 798 -14.24 17.98 25.67
CA VAL A 798 -13.90 16.57 25.85
C VAL A 798 -12.58 16.30 25.16
N ILE A 799 -11.59 15.83 25.90
CA ILE A 799 -10.25 15.54 25.38
C ILE A 799 -10.15 14.05 25.05
N GLY A 800 -9.91 13.72 23.77
CA GLY A 800 -9.75 12.35 23.29
C GLY A 800 -10.66 12.00 22.11
N GLY A 801 -10.33 10.91 21.41
CA GLY A 801 -11.05 10.49 20.20
C GLY A 801 -11.61 9.06 20.23
N GLY A 802 -11.60 8.38 21.38
CA GLY A 802 -12.14 7.03 21.54
C GLY A 802 -13.63 7.00 21.87
N ASN A 803 -14.25 5.81 21.85
CA ASN A 803 -15.69 5.65 22.12
C ASN A 803 -16.12 6.27 23.45
N ALA A 804 -15.34 6.13 24.52
CA ALA A 804 -15.67 6.76 25.81
C ALA A 804 -15.70 8.29 25.74
N ALA A 805 -14.85 8.92 24.91
CA ALA A 805 -14.87 10.36 24.71
C ALA A 805 -16.14 10.79 23.96
N ILE A 806 -16.52 10.06 22.91
CA ILE A 806 -17.74 10.32 22.15
C ILE A 806 -18.99 10.09 23.00
N ASP A 807 -19.03 9.01 23.77
CA ASP A 807 -20.13 8.71 24.71
C ASP A 807 -20.25 9.82 25.77
N ALA A 808 -19.13 10.31 26.31
CA ALA A 808 -19.13 11.42 27.27
C ALA A 808 -19.63 12.72 26.62
N ALA A 809 -19.21 13.02 25.39
CA ALA A 809 -19.63 14.20 24.65
C ALA A 809 -21.14 14.21 24.36
N ARG A 810 -21.67 13.10 23.82
CA ARG A 810 -23.11 12.93 23.55
C ARG A 810 -23.92 12.97 24.85
N THR A 811 -23.43 12.33 25.91
CA THR A 811 -24.08 12.36 27.23
C THR A 811 -24.12 13.78 27.80
N ALA A 812 -23.05 14.57 27.66
CA ALA A 812 -23.02 15.95 28.11
C ALA A 812 -24.04 16.84 27.35
N ILE A 813 -24.15 16.70 26.03
CA ILE A 813 -25.19 17.39 25.25
C ILE A 813 -26.59 17.01 25.74
N ARG A 814 -26.86 15.70 25.89
CA ARG A 814 -28.17 15.20 26.32
C ARG A 814 -28.56 15.60 27.74
N LEU A 815 -27.58 15.93 28.58
CA LEU A 815 -27.80 16.47 29.93
C LEU A 815 -28.00 18.00 29.96
N GLY A 816 -27.98 18.67 28.80
CA GLY A 816 -28.31 20.09 28.67
C GLY A 816 -27.10 21.03 28.55
N ALA A 817 -25.92 20.53 28.19
CA ALA A 817 -24.81 21.41 27.81
C ALA A 817 -25.19 22.24 26.55
N GLU A 818 -25.00 23.56 26.61
CA GLU A 818 -25.26 24.48 25.49
C GLU A 818 -24.24 24.29 24.35
N SER A 819 -23.00 23.91 24.68
CA SER A 819 -22.00 23.55 23.69
C SER A 819 -21.06 22.44 24.18
N VAL A 820 -20.73 21.51 23.29
CA VAL A 820 -19.75 20.44 23.55
C VAL A 820 -18.76 20.39 22.40
N THR A 821 -17.47 20.42 22.73
CA THR A 821 -16.38 20.34 21.74
C THR A 821 -15.45 19.17 22.09
N VAL A 822 -15.27 18.24 21.15
CA VAL A 822 -14.27 17.17 21.22
C VAL A 822 -12.95 17.70 20.65
N LEU A 823 -11.89 17.59 21.45
CA LEU A 823 -10.53 17.98 21.10
C LEU A 823 -9.72 16.71 20.82
N TYR A 824 -9.20 16.61 19.60
CA TYR A 824 -8.39 15.48 19.18
C TYR A 824 -7.09 15.91 18.51
N ARG A 825 -5.97 15.33 18.95
CA ARG A 825 -4.64 15.73 18.50
C ARG A 825 -4.29 15.32 17.06
N ARG A 826 -5.10 14.48 16.43
CA ARG A 826 -4.91 13.95 15.07
C ARG A 826 -6.11 14.23 14.18
N THR A 827 -6.09 13.69 12.96
CA THR A 827 -7.20 13.77 11.99
C THR A 827 -8.43 12.98 12.44
N ARG A 828 -9.57 13.21 11.80
CA ARG A 828 -10.83 12.50 12.12
C ARG A 828 -10.70 11.00 11.78
N GLU A 829 -10.04 10.71 10.69
CA GLU A 829 -9.82 9.36 10.14
C GLU A 829 -8.95 8.51 11.08
N GLU A 830 -8.15 9.15 11.93
CA GLU A 830 -7.34 8.50 12.94
C GLU A 830 -8.03 8.37 14.31
N MET A 831 -9.31 8.75 14.44
CA MET A 831 -10.06 8.59 15.70
C MET A 831 -10.38 7.11 15.97
N PRO A 832 -10.09 6.59 17.18
CA PRO A 832 -10.45 5.21 17.52
C PRO A 832 -11.95 4.95 17.75
N ALA A 833 -12.77 6.00 17.87
CA ALA A 833 -14.22 5.85 18.00
C ALA A 833 -14.85 5.34 16.71
N TYR A 834 -15.96 4.63 16.82
CA TYR A 834 -16.66 4.11 15.64
C TYR A 834 -17.20 5.25 14.78
N ALA A 835 -17.10 5.10 13.46
CA ALA A 835 -17.49 6.15 12.51
C ALA A 835 -18.93 6.61 12.72
N GLU A 836 -19.86 5.66 12.92
CA GLU A 836 -21.26 5.93 13.21
C GLU A 836 -21.46 6.76 14.50
N GLU A 837 -20.65 6.52 15.55
CA GLU A 837 -20.77 7.24 16.82
C GLU A 837 -20.27 8.67 16.68
N ILE A 838 -19.21 8.87 15.89
CA ILE A 838 -18.71 10.20 15.54
C ILE A 838 -19.78 10.94 14.73
N GLU A 839 -20.42 10.29 13.76
CA GLU A 839 -21.46 10.88 12.93
C GLU A 839 -22.70 11.25 13.74
N GLU A 840 -23.20 10.36 14.60
CA GLU A 840 -24.32 10.65 15.49
C GLU A 840 -23.98 11.79 16.47
N ALA A 841 -22.75 11.85 16.99
CA ALA A 841 -22.33 12.97 17.83
C ALA A 841 -22.36 14.31 17.09
N LEU A 842 -21.88 14.35 15.85
CA LEU A 842 -21.93 15.55 15.01
C LEU A 842 -23.38 15.96 14.70
N GLN A 843 -24.28 14.99 14.44
CA GLN A 843 -25.71 15.23 14.23
C GLN A 843 -26.39 15.79 15.49
N GLU A 844 -25.97 15.36 16.68
CA GLU A 844 -26.42 15.91 17.97
C GLU A 844 -25.85 17.30 18.29
N GLY A 845 -24.97 17.85 17.43
CA GLY A 845 -24.39 19.18 17.60
C GLY A 845 -23.05 19.21 18.34
N VAL A 846 -22.42 18.06 18.59
CA VAL A 846 -21.04 18.01 19.11
C VAL A 846 -20.10 18.61 18.05
N LYS A 847 -19.23 19.52 18.46
CA LYS A 847 -18.21 20.10 17.58
C LYS A 847 -16.93 19.27 17.66
N LEU A 848 -16.35 18.92 16.52
CA LEU A 848 -15.06 18.21 16.49
C LEU A 848 -13.94 19.18 16.09
N ARG A 849 -12.88 19.28 16.90
CA ARG A 849 -11.64 19.99 16.59
C ARG A 849 -10.48 19.01 16.56
N THR A 850 -10.08 18.63 15.36
CA THR A 850 -8.93 17.77 15.05
C THR A 850 -7.64 18.57 14.93
N LEU A 851 -6.49 17.90 15.01
CA LEU A 851 -5.16 18.53 14.97
C LEU A 851 -4.99 19.59 16.07
N VAL A 852 -5.49 19.30 17.26
CA VAL A 852 -5.40 20.18 18.43
C VAL A 852 -4.91 19.40 19.65
N ASN A 853 -3.81 19.82 20.26
CA ASN A 853 -3.28 19.19 21.46
C ASN A 853 -3.47 20.10 22.69
N PRO A 854 -4.09 19.62 23.78
CA PRO A 854 -4.22 20.41 25.01
C PRO A 854 -2.85 20.57 25.68
N GLU A 855 -2.57 21.78 26.17
CA GLU A 855 -1.32 22.11 26.88
C GLU A 855 -1.55 22.35 28.37
N SER A 856 -2.61 23.08 28.72
CA SER A 856 -2.92 23.42 30.12
C SER A 856 -4.39 23.80 30.27
N PHE A 857 -4.86 23.79 31.51
CA PHE A 857 -6.17 24.29 31.89
C PHE A 857 -6.05 25.70 32.47
N GLU A 858 -6.92 26.61 32.04
CA GLU A 858 -7.04 27.93 32.67
C GLU A 858 -7.88 27.80 33.93
N VAL A 859 -7.31 28.16 35.08
CA VAL A 859 -7.96 28.03 36.39
C VAL A 859 -8.15 29.42 37.01
N LYS A 860 -9.39 29.75 37.38
CA LYS A 860 -9.72 30.98 38.14
C LYS A 860 -10.51 30.60 39.38
N GLY A 861 -10.00 31.01 40.55
CA GLY A 861 -10.64 30.70 41.83
C GLY A 861 -10.78 29.18 42.10
N GLY A 862 -9.80 28.38 41.65
CA GLY A 862 -9.81 26.92 41.80
C GLY A 862 -10.71 26.15 40.83
N LYS A 863 -11.42 26.85 39.93
CA LYS A 863 -12.29 26.24 38.90
C LYS A 863 -11.72 26.40 37.50
N VAL A 864 -11.89 25.38 36.67
CA VAL A 864 -11.54 25.47 35.25
C VAL A 864 -12.47 26.44 34.53
N VAL A 865 -11.90 27.33 33.73
CA VAL A 865 -12.63 28.30 32.90
C VAL A 865 -12.32 28.15 31.41
N GLY A 866 -11.29 27.38 31.05
CA GLY A 866 -10.88 27.14 29.67
C GLY A 866 -9.79 26.08 29.56
N VAL A 867 -9.51 25.68 28.32
CA VAL A 867 -8.40 24.79 27.97
C VAL A 867 -7.55 25.47 26.91
N VAL A 868 -6.25 25.61 27.17
CA VAL A 868 -5.28 26.14 26.22
C VAL A 868 -4.81 24.99 25.35
N CYS A 869 -4.84 25.20 24.04
CA CYS A 869 -4.47 24.18 23.08
C CYS A 869 -3.54 24.74 22.00
N HIS A 870 -2.66 23.88 21.50
CA HIS A 870 -1.79 24.16 20.36
C HIS A 870 -2.34 23.55 19.08
N PRO A 871 -2.34 24.30 17.96
CA PRO A 871 -2.54 23.72 16.64
C PRO A 871 -1.42 22.74 16.30
N MET A 872 -1.79 21.57 15.78
CA MET A 872 -0.88 20.53 15.35
C MET A 872 -0.76 20.52 13.83
N LYS A 873 0.40 20.11 13.33
CA LYS A 873 0.60 19.66 11.94
C LYS A 873 1.05 18.20 11.98
N LEU A 874 0.73 17.45 10.94
CA LEU A 874 1.16 16.06 10.85
C LEU A 874 2.70 15.98 10.84
N GLY A 875 3.25 15.12 11.71
CA GLY A 875 4.68 14.86 11.81
C GLY A 875 5.11 13.65 10.98
N GLU A 876 6.28 13.11 11.32
CA GLU A 876 6.72 11.80 10.83
C GLU A 876 5.86 10.68 11.43
N PHE A 877 5.89 9.51 10.79
CA PHE A 877 5.20 8.33 11.32
C PHE A 877 5.88 7.82 12.60
N ASP A 878 5.07 7.63 13.65
CA ASP A 878 5.49 6.93 14.86
C ASP A 878 5.55 5.40 14.65
N ARG A 879 6.06 4.66 15.63
CA ARG A 879 6.14 3.18 15.58
C ARG A 879 4.78 2.47 15.46
N SER A 880 3.68 3.18 15.70
CA SER A 880 2.33 2.65 15.51
C SER A 880 1.78 2.89 14.10
N GLY A 881 2.54 3.57 13.24
CA GLY A 881 2.14 3.93 11.88
C GLY A 881 1.17 5.12 11.83
N ARG A 882 1.19 6.00 12.84
CA ARG A 882 0.36 7.21 12.90
C ARG A 882 1.24 8.47 12.86
N ARG A 883 0.68 9.59 12.41
CA ARG A 883 1.38 10.89 12.33
C ARG A 883 1.10 11.83 13.50
#